data_AF-A0A1M7G791-F1
#
_entry.id   AF-A0A1M7G791-F1
#
_cell.length_a   1.000
_cell.length_b   1.000
_cell.length_c   1.000
_cell.angle_alpha   90.00
_cell.angle_beta   90.00
_cell.angle_gamma   90.00
#
_symmetry.space_group_name_H-M   'P 1'
#
loop_
_entity.id
_entity.type
_entity.pdbx_description
1 polymer ?
#
loop_
_entity_poly.entity_id
_entity_poly.type
_entity_poly.pdbx_seq_one_letter_code
_entity_poly.pdbx_strand_id
1 'polypeptide(L)'
;MKIKGFISILAALAVITGSGANLPVAVAAEVVSEAESTAEYDLDAVSKNVEKDGVLYALYNGYAAVELVNDNTIEEFTVPETINNVPVVGIKWGAFRNCSKIKKLTLTKNVSVMEWSDVAEQTMEEIAVTEDNEAFTVEDGILYSKDMKTVVAFPPSNSAAEIKIADKAEKIAPYAFIACHNLTKIEVSNNVREIGAGAFAGCINLTSVNIPDGVQKIEQGTFIGTKALKDLKIPGSVENIYFEAFRDTGAVVVEDGIHYVDKWAVGADDDIDRADIRMGTVGTIEGLFSGKNKLKVITVPASVSHVGRYLAFGIYMPLELVVFNCPVIPAGCIGCPTVKEVWINDPDCKIEDHEKSIPAYWREPKEDPDSKTDIDEENDYTVKHTRVASANVAANSIQKAINTSLVELDEDIDQSSTTITKIEHYMEKAKKINQNTEDTSASVEAQPVEKVYSAPIKIGNPAKYDTIIRGHKGSTAEEYALKYKRVFDPFVPAVAVVGPDIVEDMDNGVDYWIYGENFATAQISSGRVTYGKEVPKEITIPETVKGATVKTVKVFQGKSDIVHIPATVENYVCLVDAAEDGIAYYDVAEDNPYLTSVDGIIYSKDMTKLIKVPSRYAGKKIVVPDTVKSIENFAFFSLDNVESIELPNDIEVISRCAFSGCDKLVSVNMPEKLGIISDNAFNGCTALKNVTIPDSVYYVGYNAFHDTSLVEFEKGLGYKDGWLVEVEHGNGKSEALVNIKEGTTGVAAIYANTDITLPKTVTKMSWGMIEGSDRGLRRADVYSHVLDYDAFVNAWFLKDIYIYDPECEICAGDQTMRAKHYEYADELVEYREGGYHEQYTDARTLANELNEIENSRVLEDTVIHGYEGSTAEAYAKMYGLKFEAMDDTNAYKNGDLNGDGQFNVGDLVLMNRYIHGTYTFNEKQFKSADLNGDGNADVFDVIEFRKRILAD
;
A
#
# COMPACT_ATOMS: atom_id res chain seq x y z
N MET A 1 -37.21 -18.32 44.17
CA MET A 1 -37.42 -17.94 45.59
C MET A 1 -36.41 -18.70 46.47
N LYS A 2 -35.98 -18.17 47.63
CA LYS A 2 -35.00 -18.77 48.57
C LYS A 2 -33.50 -18.84 48.17
N ILE A 3 -32.94 -17.79 47.56
CA ILE A 3 -31.48 -17.49 47.65
C ILE A 3 -31.26 -16.02 48.04
N LYS A 4 -31.78 -15.61 49.20
CA LYS A 4 -31.56 -14.25 49.79
C LYS A 4 -31.28 -14.29 51.32
N GLY A 5 -30.84 -15.44 51.85
CA GLY A 5 -30.73 -15.69 53.30
C GLY A 5 -29.34 -15.92 53.87
N PHE A 6 -28.28 -15.90 53.04
CA PHE A 6 -26.91 -16.26 53.47
C PHE A 6 -25.91 -15.09 53.44
N ILE A 7 -26.10 -14.11 52.56
CA ILE A 7 -25.16 -12.98 52.36
C ILE A 7 -25.20 -12.00 53.55
N SER A 8 -26.37 -11.84 54.18
CA SER A 8 -26.61 -10.91 55.31
C SER A 8 -25.89 -11.26 56.62
N ILE A 9 -25.15 -12.37 56.69
CA ILE A 9 -24.34 -12.76 57.87
C ILE A 9 -22.88 -12.31 57.72
N LEU A 10 -22.34 -12.22 56.49
CA LEU A 10 -20.93 -11.87 56.26
C LEU A 10 -20.67 -10.36 56.41
N ALA A 11 -21.60 -9.51 55.95
CA ALA A 11 -21.48 -8.05 56.05
C ALA A 11 -21.38 -7.54 57.52
N ALA A 12 -21.89 -8.30 58.49
CA ALA A 12 -21.87 -7.92 59.91
C ALA A 12 -20.48 -8.07 60.58
N LEU A 13 -19.54 -8.81 59.98
CA LEU A 13 -18.22 -9.08 60.56
C LEU A 13 -17.16 -8.03 60.22
N ALA A 14 -17.30 -7.31 59.11
CA ALA A 14 -16.31 -6.34 58.64
C ALA A 14 -16.23 -5.05 59.49
N VAL A 15 -17.23 -4.77 60.33
CA VAL A 15 -17.35 -3.51 61.09
C VAL A 15 -16.55 -3.51 62.41
N ILE A 16 -15.99 -4.64 62.83
CA ILE A 16 -15.42 -4.82 64.18
C ILE A 16 -13.91 -4.54 64.26
N THR A 17 -13.16 -4.55 63.14
CA THR A 17 -11.70 -4.34 63.12
C THR A 17 -11.29 -3.22 62.17
N GLY A 18 -11.28 -1.98 62.67
CA GLY A 18 -10.89 -0.79 61.89
C GLY A 18 -9.37 -0.58 61.77
N SER A 19 -8.99 0.27 60.81
CA SER A 19 -7.63 0.64 60.37
C SER A 19 -6.83 -0.46 59.66
N GLY A 20 -6.13 -0.19 58.55
CA GLY A 20 -6.14 1.05 57.76
C GLY A 20 -5.10 1.08 56.62
N ALA A 21 -5.38 1.89 55.60
CA ALA A 21 -4.54 2.27 54.45
C ALA A 21 -4.23 1.21 53.35
N ASN A 22 -4.70 1.55 52.13
CA ASN A 22 -4.12 1.32 50.80
C ASN A 22 -3.76 -0.11 50.33
N LEU A 23 -4.62 -0.67 49.47
CA LEU A 23 -4.29 -1.34 48.19
C LEU A 23 -5.49 -1.08 47.21
N PRO A 24 -5.39 -1.36 45.89
CA PRO A 24 -5.94 -0.47 44.86
C PRO A 24 -7.44 -0.61 44.56
N VAL A 25 -7.99 0.44 43.94
CA VAL A 25 -9.36 0.49 43.41
C VAL A 25 -9.40 -0.14 42.01
N ALA A 26 -9.94 -1.36 41.93
CA ALA A 26 -10.46 -1.99 40.72
C ALA A 26 -11.50 -3.05 41.12
N VAL A 27 -12.43 -3.37 40.22
CA VAL A 27 -13.44 -4.45 40.36
C VAL A 27 -14.41 -4.29 41.55
N ALA A 28 -15.32 -3.32 41.47
CA ALA A 28 -16.53 -3.23 42.33
C ALA A 28 -17.63 -2.33 41.73
N ALA A 29 -18.00 -2.53 40.45
CA ALA A 29 -18.98 -1.69 39.75
C ALA A 29 -19.91 -2.46 38.78
N GLU A 30 -20.27 -3.71 39.13
CA GLU A 30 -21.31 -4.47 38.43
C GLU A 30 -22.51 -4.77 39.37
N VAL A 31 -23.67 -5.03 38.77
CA VAL A 31 -24.91 -5.50 39.41
C VAL A 31 -25.60 -4.49 40.36
N VAL A 32 -26.19 -3.42 39.78
CA VAL A 32 -27.64 -3.13 39.93
C VAL A 32 -28.18 -2.43 38.67
N SER A 33 -28.56 -3.20 37.64
CA SER A 33 -29.34 -2.69 36.48
C SER A 33 -30.05 -3.82 35.73
N GLU A 34 -30.99 -4.51 36.39
CA GLU A 34 -31.91 -5.46 35.72
C GLU A 34 -33.30 -4.78 35.56
N ALA A 35 -33.57 -4.17 34.40
CA ALA A 35 -34.91 -3.71 34.03
C ALA A 35 -35.15 -3.52 32.51
N GLU A 36 -34.25 -3.98 31.64
CA GLU A 36 -34.45 -3.95 30.18
C GLU A 36 -34.40 -5.38 29.64
N SER A 37 -35.46 -5.78 28.94
CA SER A 37 -35.58 -7.08 28.28
C SER A 37 -35.94 -6.89 26.81
N THR A 38 -35.08 -6.15 26.11
CA THR A 38 -34.98 -6.23 24.65
C THR A 38 -34.42 -7.62 24.32
N ALA A 39 -35.26 -8.50 23.77
CA ALA A 39 -34.73 -9.66 23.06
C ALA A 39 -34.10 -9.14 21.76
N GLU A 40 -32.83 -9.42 21.53
CA GLU A 40 -32.21 -9.21 20.22
C GLU A 40 -32.93 -10.08 19.19
N TYR A 41 -33.55 -9.42 18.21
CA TYR A 41 -34.32 -10.04 17.15
C TYR A 41 -33.58 -9.90 15.82
N ASP A 42 -32.49 -10.65 15.69
CA ASP A 42 -31.72 -10.82 14.45
C ASP A 42 -32.66 -11.10 13.25
N LEU A 43 -32.76 -10.13 12.34
CA LEU A 43 -33.58 -10.26 11.13
C LEU A 43 -32.81 -10.86 9.94
N ASP A 44 -31.50 -11.03 10.03
CA ASP A 44 -30.65 -11.67 9.01
C ASP A 44 -30.43 -13.18 9.26
N ALA A 45 -30.88 -13.69 10.40
CA ALA A 45 -30.96 -15.11 10.72
C ALA A 45 -31.75 -15.92 9.67
N VAL A 46 -31.42 -17.22 9.57
CA VAL A 46 -32.08 -18.14 8.64
C VAL A 46 -33.57 -18.30 8.99
N SER A 47 -34.42 -17.78 8.09
CA SER A 47 -35.87 -17.74 8.24
C SER A 47 -36.60 -18.54 7.15
N LYS A 48 -37.79 -19.06 7.46
CA LYS A 48 -38.67 -19.76 6.50
C LYS A 48 -39.83 -18.86 6.08
N ASN A 49 -39.92 -18.58 4.79
CA ASN A 49 -40.92 -17.65 4.26
C ASN A 49 -42.32 -18.28 4.19
N VAL A 50 -43.32 -17.56 4.70
CA VAL A 50 -44.75 -17.91 4.64
C VAL A 50 -45.53 -16.76 4.03
N GLU A 51 -46.26 -17.03 2.96
CA GLU A 51 -47.20 -16.07 2.38
C GLU A 51 -48.58 -16.21 3.05
N LYS A 52 -49.17 -15.09 3.48
CA LYS A 52 -50.54 -15.01 3.98
C LYS A 52 -51.14 -13.65 3.64
N ASP A 53 -52.38 -13.65 3.14
CA ASP A 53 -53.16 -12.44 2.83
C ASP A 53 -52.44 -11.42 1.92
N GLY A 54 -51.61 -11.90 0.98
CA GLY A 54 -50.82 -11.07 0.06
C GLY A 54 -49.48 -10.55 0.63
N VAL A 55 -49.13 -10.96 1.85
CA VAL A 55 -47.90 -10.57 2.55
C VAL A 55 -47.02 -11.79 2.78
N LEU A 56 -45.74 -11.65 2.45
CA LEU A 56 -44.68 -12.59 2.78
C LEU A 56 -44.10 -12.24 4.15
N TYR A 57 -44.02 -13.24 5.03
CA TYR A 57 -43.41 -13.14 6.35
C TYR A 57 -42.22 -14.08 6.44
N ALA A 58 -41.09 -13.58 6.94
CA ALA A 58 -39.96 -14.39 7.35
C ALA A 58 -40.25 -14.95 8.75
N LEU A 59 -40.31 -16.28 8.92
CA LEU A 59 -40.49 -16.92 10.23
C LEU A 59 -39.17 -17.47 10.76
N TYR A 60 -38.86 -17.11 12.00
CA TYR A 60 -37.67 -17.48 12.76
C TYR A 60 -38.05 -18.47 13.86
N ASN A 61 -37.08 -18.89 14.68
CA ASN A 61 -37.33 -19.78 15.81
C ASN A 61 -38.00 -19.05 17.00
N GLY A 62 -39.29 -18.72 16.85
CA GLY A 62 -40.13 -18.15 17.91
C GLY A 62 -40.70 -16.76 17.62
N TYR A 63 -40.37 -16.13 16.48
CA TYR A 63 -40.88 -14.83 16.04
C TYR A 63 -40.94 -14.77 14.50
N ALA A 64 -41.43 -13.65 13.96
CA ALA A 64 -41.49 -13.39 12.53
C ALA A 64 -41.25 -11.91 12.20
N ALA A 65 -40.92 -11.61 10.94
CA ALA A 65 -40.84 -10.26 10.40
C ALA A 65 -41.63 -10.14 9.09
N VAL A 66 -42.04 -8.91 8.74
CA VAL A 66 -42.62 -8.61 7.43
C VAL A 66 -41.48 -8.57 6.40
N GLU A 67 -41.50 -9.49 5.44
CA GLU A 67 -40.47 -9.66 4.40
C GLU A 67 -40.86 -8.96 3.09
N LEU A 68 -42.14 -9.04 2.68
CA LEU A 68 -42.66 -8.31 1.52
C LEU A 68 -44.20 -8.20 1.55
N VAL A 69 -44.73 -6.97 1.54
CA VAL A 69 -46.13 -6.72 1.17
C VAL A 69 -46.20 -6.58 -0.35
N ASN A 70 -46.93 -7.47 -1.02
CA ASN A 70 -46.96 -7.57 -2.49
C ASN A 70 -48.24 -6.98 -3.10
N ASP A 71 -48.66 -5.81 -2.63
CA ASP A 71 -49.88 -5.12 -3.07
C ASP A 71 -49.58 -3.65 -3.42
N ASN A 72 -49.83 -3.25 -4.67
CA ASN A 72 -49.65 -1.88 -5.15
C ASN A 72 -50.92 -1.01 -5.04
N THR A 73 -51.97 -1.56 -4.43
CA THR A 73 -53.24 -0.87 -4.17
C THR A 73 -53.42 -0.45 -2.72
N ILE A 74 -52.59 -0.96 -1.80
CA ILE A 74 -52.67 -0.69 -0.36
C ILE A 74 -52.32 0.76 -0.02
N GLU A 75 -53.17 1.41 0.77
CA GLU A 75 -52.99 2.80 1.24
C GLU A 75 -52.64 2.85 2.73
N GLU A 76 -53.08 1.86 3.54
CA GLU A 76 -52.72 1.72 4.95
C GLU A 76 -52.33 0.27 5.27
N PHE A 77 -51.26 0.07 6.04
CA PHE A 77 -50.85 -1.24 6.57
C PHE A 77 -50.76 -1.22 8.10
N THR A 78 -51.24 -2.28 8.74
CA THR A 78 -51.04 -2.54 10.17
C THR A 78 -50.28 -3.85 10.31
N VAL A 79 -49.13 -3.84 10.98
CA VAL A 79 -48.36 -5.07 11.22
C VAL A 79 -49.19 -6.00 12.10
N PRO A 80 -49.55 -7.22 11.67
CA PRO A 80 -50.36 -8.11 12.50
C PRO A 80 -49.54 -8.60 13.70
N GLU A 81 -50.11 -8.59 14.90
CA GLU A 81 -49.40 -8.97 16.13
C GLU A 81 -48.75 -10.37 16.05
N THR A 82 -49.36 -11.32 15.32
CA THR A 82 -48.87 -12.69 15.18
C THR A 82 -49.10 -13.27 13.78
N ILE A 83 -48.23 -14.18 13.38
CA ILE A 83 -48.37 -15.07 12.22
C ILE A 83 -48.08 -16.51 12.67
N ASN A 84 -48.88 -17.50 12.27
CA ASN A 84 -48.70 -18.91 12.66
C ASN A 84 -48.49 -19.19 14.17
N ASN A 85 -49.04 -18.33 15.04
CA ASN A 85 -48.88 -18.32 16.50
C ASN A 85 -47.50 -17.87 17.04
N VAL A 86 -46.63 -17.31 16.20
CA VAL A 86 -45.44 -16.55 16.65
C VAL A 86 -45.69 -15.03 16.51
N PRO A 87 -45.14 -14.18 17.40
CA PRO A 87 -45.24 -12.73 17.28
C PRO A 87 -44.54 -12.21 16.01
N VAL A 88 -45.11 -11.19 15.37
CA VAL A 88 -44.39 -10.40 14.36
C VAL A 88 -43.67 -9.26 15.07
N VAL A 89 -42.35 -9.28 15.05
CA VAL A 89 -41.49 -8.41 15.87
C VAL A 89 -40.73 -7.36 15.04
N GLY A 90 -40.74 -7.46 13.72
CA GLY A 90 -40.05 -6.47 12.89
C GLY A 90 -40.51 -6.36 11.44
N ILE A 91 -39.89 -5.42 10.75
CA ILE A 91 -40.10 -5.07 9.34
C ILE A 91 -38.73 -4.99 8.68
N LYS A 92 -38.54 -5.77 7.61
CA LYS A 92 -37.28 -5.83 6.86
C LYS A 92 -37.11 -4.72 5.83
N TRP A 93 -35.85 -4.55 5.43
CA TRP A 93 -35.44 -3.83 4.24
C TRP A 93 -36.24 -4.27 3.00
N GLY A 94 -36.68 -3.30 2.20
CA GLY A 94 -37.50 -3.54 1.01
C GLY A 94 -38.91 -4.08 1.24
N ALA A 95 -39.39 -4.25 2.49
CA ALA A 95 -40.68 -4.90 2.77
C ALA A 95 -41.90 -4.20 2.10
N PHE A 96 -41.81 -2.90 1.79
CA PHE A 96 -42.87 -2.13 1.13
C PHE A 96 -42.54 -1.72 -0.32
N ARG A 97 -41.49 -2.27 -0.94
CA ARG A 97 -40.99 -1.84 -2.27
C ARG A 97 -42.00 -1.95 -3.42
N ASN A 98 -43.06 -2.76 -3.26
CA ASN A 98 -44.15 -2.91 -4.22
C ASN A 98 -45.39 -2.05 -3.90
N CYS A 99 -45.39 -1.34 -2.77
CA CYS A 99 -46.56 -0.66 -2.18
C CYS A 99 -46.60 0.83 -2.50
N SER A 100 -46.51 1.23 -3.77
CA SER A 100 -46.33 2.62 -4.21
C SER A 100 -47.43 3.63 -3.82
N LYS A 101 -48.49 3.19 -3.15
CA LYS A 101 -49.57 4.01 -2.59
C LYS A 101 -49.61 4.08 -1.05
N ILE A 102 -48.72 3.39 -0.34
CA ILE A 102 -48.81 3.29 1.11
C ILE A 102 -48.55 4.65 1.77
N LYS A 103 -49.57 5.14 2.49
CA LYS A 103 -49.59 6.42 3.21
C LYS A 103 -49.43 6.24 4.71
N LYS A 104 -49.90 5.11 5.25
CA LYS A 104 -49.91 4.86 6.69
C LYS A 104 -49.33 3.50 7.04
N LEU A 105 -48.44 3.49 8.04
CA LEU A 105 -47.94 2.29 8.69
C LEU A 105 -48.28 2.31 10.18
N THR A 106 -48.91 1.26 10.69
CA THR A 106 -49.19 1.08 12.12
C THR A 106 -48.36 -0.06 12.69
N LEU A 107 -47.46 0.27 13.61
CA LEU A 107 -46.66 -0.68 14.38
C LEU A 107 -47.47 -1.14 15.59
N THR A 108 -47.70 -2.46 15.70
CA THR A 108 -48.45 -3.05 16.82
C THR A 108 -47.53 -3.48 17.94
N LYS A 109 -48.12 -3.91 19.06
CA LYS A 109 -47.49 -4.32 20.33
C LYS A 109 -46.07 -4.90 20.22
N ASN A 110 -45.91 -5.92 19.38
CA ASN A 110 -44.72 -6.78 19.36
C ASN A 110 -43.57 -6.19 18.51
N VAL A 111 -43.84 -5.17 17.68
CA VAL A 111 -42.86 -4.61 16.75
C VAL A 111 -41.80 -3.82 17.49
N SER A 112 -40.55 -4.26 17.38
CA SER A 112 -39.39 -3.75 18.11
C SER A 112 -38.16 -3.51 17.24
N VAL A 113 -38.09 -4.10 16.04
CA VAL A 113 -37.04 -3.85 15.04
C VAL A 113 -37.63 -3.32 13.74
N MET A 114 -37.01 -2.31 13.15
CA MET A 114 -37.45 -1.75 11.86
C MET A 114 -36.28 -1.20 11.04
N GLU A 115 -36.26 -1.55 9.76
CA GLU A 115 -35.35 -1.00 8.76
C GLU A 115 -36.10 0.04 7.91
N TRP A 116 -35.65 1.30 7.95
CA TRP A 116 -36.45 2.44 7.49
C TRP A 116 -36.23 2.85 6.01
N SER A 117 -35.02 2.67 5.47
CA SER A 117 -34.58 3.26 4.19
C SER A 117 -35.55 3.07 3.02
N ASP A 118 -35.91 1.84 2.69
CA ASP A 118 -36.80 1.54 1.55
C ASP A 118 -38.28 1.88 1.82
N VAL A 119 -38.68 1.94 3.09
CA VAL A 119 -40.01 2.41 3.50
C VAL A 119 -40.13 3.92 3.29
N ALA A 120 -38.99 4.62 3.38
CA ALA A 120 -38.85 6.04 3.19
C ALA A 120 -38.66 6.49 1.73
N GLU A 121 -38.66 5.56 0.76
CA GLU A 121 -38.86 5.90 -0.66
C GLU A 121 -40.35 5.85 -1.08
N GLN A 122 -41.26 5.47 -0.17
CA GLN A 122 -42.69 5.34 -0.45
C GLN A 122 -43.47 6.65 -0.20
N THR A 123 -44.76 6.64 -0.58
CA THR A 123 -45.71 7.76 -0.39
C THR A 123 -46.20 7.93 1.06
N MET A 124 -45.35 7.57 2.04
CA MET A 124 -45.72 7.48 3.46
C MET A 124 -45.91 8.86 4.11
N GLU A 125 -47.11 9.09 4.63
CA GLU A 125 -47.57 10.34 5.26
C GLU A 125 -47.58 10.23 6.81
N GLU A 126 -47.84 9.04 7.36
CA GLU A 126 -48.01 8.81 8.81
C GLU A 126 -47.40 7.47 9.27
N ILE A 127 -46.71 7.48 10.40
CA ILE A 127 -46.43 6.29 11.21
C ILE A 127 -47.25 6.38 12.51
N ALA A 128 -47.92 5.30 12.87
CA ALA A 128 -48.64 5.15 14.13
C ALA A 128 -48.08 3.97 14.95
N VAL A 129 -48.21 4.03 16.27
CA VAL A 129 -47.75 2.98 17.20
C VAL A 129 -48.87 2.71 18.22
N THR A 130 -49.15 1.45 18.55
CA THR A 130 -50.16 1.12 19.58
C THR A 130 -49.70 1.51 20.98
N GLU A 131 -50.62 1.91 21.86
CA GLU A 131 -50.31 2.38 23.22
C GLU A 131 -49.48 1.35 24.03
N ASP A 132 -49.69 0.07 23.74
CA ASP A 132 -49.09 -1.09 24.42
C ASP A 132 -47.83 -1.65 23.75
N ASN A 133 -47.32 -1.02 22.69
CA ASN A 133 -45.99 -1.32 22.14
C ASN A 133 -44.91 -0.84 23.14
N GLU A 134 -43.93 -1.68 23.46
CA GLU A 134 -42.94 -1.38 24.50
C GLU A 134 -41.61 -0.83 23.94
N ALA A 135 -41.40 -0.83 22.62
CA ALA A 135 -40.15 -0.46 21.97
C ALA A 135 -40.15 0.95 21.34
N PHE A 136 -41.30 1.43 20.86
CA PHE A 136 -41.42 2.69 20.11
C PHE A 136 -42.48 3.65 20.67
N THR A 137 -42.36 4.93 20.28
CA THR A 137 -43.39 5.96 20.46
C THR A 137 -43.35 6.97 19.31
N VAL A 138 -44.41 7.76 19.14
CA VAL A 138 -44.47 8.83 18.13
C VAL A 138 -44.81 10.14 18.83
N GLU A 139 -43.97 11.15 18.62
CA GLU A 139 -44.18 12.52 19.11
C GLU A 139 -43.91 13.50 17.96
N ASP A 140 -44.83 14.46 17.75
CA ASP A 140 -44.84 15.40 16.61
C ASP A 140 -44.64 14.75 15.22
N GLY A 141 -45.09 13.50 15.05
CA GLY A 141 -44.99 12.73 13.80
C GLY A 141 -43.65 12.03 13.58
N ILE A 142 -42.68 12.22 14.48
CA ILE A 142 -41.38 11.54 14.50
C ILE A 142 -41.52 10.23 15.28
N LEU A 143 -41.05 9.12 14.72
CA LEU A 143 -40.91 7.84 15.41
C LEU A 143 -39.62 7.85 16.25
N TYR A 144 -39.77 7.61 17.55
CA TYR A 144 -38.67 7.47 18.50
C TYR A 144 -38.65 6.07 19.12
N SER A 145 -37.51 5.69 19.71
CA SER A 145 -37.45 4.66 20.75
C SER A 145 -38.36 5.04 21.95
N LYS A 146 -38.81 4.05 22.75
CA LYS A 146 -39.80 4.27 23.82
C LYS A 146 -39.37 5.29 24.90
N ASP A 147 -38.07 5.37 25.15
CA ASP A 147 -37.44 6.31 26.08
C ASP A 147 -37.27 7.75 25.50
N MET A 148 -37.35 7.85 24.17
CA MET A 148 -37.08 9.00 23.30
C MET A 148 -35.60 9.37 23.10
N LYS A 149 -34.66 8.45 23.34
CA LYS A 149 -33.22 8.70 23.09
C LYS A 149 -32.83 8.66 21.62
N THR A 150 -33.46 7.81 20.82
CA THR A 150 -33.13 7.63 19.41
C THR A 150 -34.28 8.11 18.54
N VAL A 151 -33.99 9.04 17.62
CA VAL A 151 -34.86 9.31 16.47
C VAL A 151 -34.70 8.15 15.48
N VAL A 152 -35.79 7.43 15.22
CA VAL A 152 -35.79 6.21 14.39
C VAL A 152 -36.19 6.51 12.95
N ALA A 153 -37.28 7.27 12.76
CA ALA A 153 -37.86 7.53 11.44
C ALA A 153 -38.78 8.77 11.42
N PHE A 154 -38.97 9.35 10.25
CA PHE A 154 -39.99 10.37 9.97
C PHE A 154 -40.59 10.16 8.57
N PRO A 155 -41.92 10.21 8.36
CA PRO A 155 -42.52 9.86 7.07
C PRO A 155 -42.16 10.88 5.97
N PRO A 156 -41.71 10.48 4.77
CA PRO A 156 -41.13 11.40 3.79
C PRO A 156 -42.16 12.32 3.14
N SER A 157 -43.40 11.84 3.03
CA SER A 157 -44.56 12.59 2.52
C SER A 157 -45.37 13.25 3.64
N ASN A 158 -44.90 13.25 4.89
CA ASN A 158 -45.57 13.94 6.00
C ASN A 158 -45.73 15.44 5.69
N SER A 159 -46.83 16.05 6.14
CA SER A 159 -47.19 17.43 5.77
C SER A 159 -46.52 18.53 6.62
N ALA A 160 -45.70 18.18 7.61
CA ALA A 160 -44.93 19.17 8.37
C ALA A 160 -43.87 19.88 7.50
N ALA A 161 -43.69 21.18 7.72
CA ALA A 161 -42.65 21.99 7.07
C ALA A 161 -41.48 22.33 8.00
N GLU A 162 -41.70 22.34 9.31
CA GLU A 162 -40.69 22.52 10.35
C GLU A 162 -40.89 21.44 11.42
N ILE A 163 -39.79 20.86 11.90
CA ILE A 163 -39.78 19.93 13.04
C ILE A 163 -38.71 20.32 14.05
N LYS A 164 -38.93 19.92 15.31
CA LYS A 164 -37.92 19.94 16.37
C LYS A 164 -37.74 18.54 16.92
N ILE A 165 -36.48 18.12 17.05
CA ILE A 165 -36.12 16.87 17.72
C ILE A 165 -36.20 17.09 19.23
N ALA A 166 -36.82 16.15 19.95
CA ALA A 166 -37.05 16.25 21.39
C ALA A 166 -35.74 16.37 22.19
N ASP A 167 -35.75 17.13 23.29
CA ASP A 167 -34.54 17.40 24.09
C ASP A 167 -33.99 16.18 24.86
N LYS A 168 -34.63 15.02 24.75
CA LYS A 168 -34.11 13.73 25.22
C LYS A 168 -33.27 12.98 24.18
N ALA A 169 -33.31 13.40 22.90
CA ALA A 169 -32.63 12.67 21.85
C ALA A 169 -31.11 12.81 21.99
N GLU A 170 -30.44 11.66 22.01
CA GLU A 170 -28.99 11.49 22.06
C GLU A 170 -28.46 11.01 20.68
N LYS A 171 -29.31 10.36 19.87
CA LYS A 171 -28.96 9.80 18.55
C LYS A 171 -30.01 10.08 17.47
N ILE A 172 -29.56 10.29 16.23
CA ILE A 172 -30.38 10.19 15.01
C ILE A 172 -29.94 8.94 14.23
N ALA A 173 -30.86 8.02 13.96
CA ALA A 173 -30.58 6.81 13.21
C ALA A 173 -30.22 7.08 11.73
N PRO A 174 -29.48 6.19 11.06
CA PRO A 174 -29.25 6.26 9.62
C PRO A 174 -30.57 6.38 8.85
N TYR A 175 -30.57 7.24 7.82
CA TYR A 175 -31.72 7.51 6.95
C TYR A 175 -33.01 8.02 7.64
N ALA A 176 -32.99 8.41 8.92
CA ALA A 176 -34.22 8.73 9.67
C ALA A 176 -35.14 9.78 8.99
N PHE A 177 -34.56 10.77 8.30
CA PHE A 177 -35.27 11.79 7.51
C PHE A 177 -34.95 11.71 6.01
N ILE A 178 -34.61 10.54 5.45
CA ILE A 178 -34.38 10.42 4.00
C ILE A 178 -35.63 10.85 3.20
N ALA A 179 -35.41 11.49 2.05
CA ALA A 179 -36.42 11.92 1.08
C ALA A 179 -37.57 12.78 1.65
N CYS A 180 -37.37 13.43 2.79
CA CYS A 180 -38.40 14.24 3.48
C CYS A 180 -38.65 15.59 2.76
N HIS A 181 -39.22 15.52 1.56
CA HIS A 181 -39.32 16.62 0.61
C HIS A 181 -40.16 17.83 1.09
N ASN A 182 -41.02 17.66 2.10
CA ASN A 182 -41.82 18.77 2.66
C ASN A 182 -41.08 19.57 3.74
N LEU A 183 -40.04 19.02 4.37
CA LEU A 183 -39.29 19.71 5.42
C LEU A 183 -38.45 20.85 4.84
N THR A 184 -38.56 22.00 5.50
CA THR A 184 -37.81 23.24 5.20
C THR A 184 -36.87 23.65 6.34
N LYS A 185 -37.13 23.20 7.58
CA LYS A 185 -36.27 23.38 8.75
C LYS A 185 -36.31 22.14 9.66
N ILE A 186 -35.16 21.74 10.19
CA ILE A 186 -35.03 20.76 11.28
C ILE A 186 -34.22 21.40 12.42
N GLU A 187 -34.79 21.43 13.62
CA GLU A 187 -34.07 21.86 14.84
C GLU A 187 -33.60 20.63 15.62
N VAL A 188 -32.29 20.33 15.53
CA VAL A 188 -31.65 19.20 16.22
C VAL A 188 -31.34 19.60 17.66
N SER A 189 -31.65 18.76 18.64
CA SER A 189 -31.35 19.08 20.04
C SER A 189 -29.84 19.00 20.33
N ASN A 190 -29.35 19.89 21.20
CA ASN A 190 -27.94 19.95 21.61
C ASN A 190 -27.48 18.74 22.45
N ASN A 191 -28.38 17.82 22.78
CA ASN A 191 -28.05 16.56 23.44
C ASN A 191 -27.66 15.44 22.46
N VAL A 192 -27.94 15.60 21.15
CA VAL A 192 -27.53 14.64 20.12
C VAL A 192 -26.00 14.61 19.99
N ARG A 193 -25.41 13.41 19.93
CA ARG A 193 -23.98 13.15 19.70
C ARG A 193 -23.74 12.46 18.36
N GLU A 194 -24.66 11.58 17.97
CA GLU A 194 -24.57 10.80 16.74
C GLU A 194 -25.63 11.22 15.71
N ILE A 195 -25.19 11.37 14.45
CA ILE A 195 -26.07 11.56 13.28
C ILE A 195 -25.67 10.52 12.23
N GLY A 196 -26.52 9.50 12.04
CA GLY A 196 -26.22 8.36 11.17
C GLY A 196 -26.06 8.70 9.68
N ALA A 197 -25.49 7.75 8.94
CA ALA A 197 -25.33 7.82 7.48
C ALA A 197 -26.65 8.13 6.78
N GLY A 198 -26.60 9.02 5.78
CA GLY A 198 -27.76 9.46 5.01
C GLY A 198 -28.93 10.06 5.80
N ALA A 199 -28.77 10.46 7.08
CA ALA A 199 -29.89 10.84 7.95
C ALA A 199 -30.81 11.95 7.39
N PHE A 200 -30.30 12.88 6.58
CA PHE A 200 -31.06 13.94 5.91
C PHE A 200 -31.00 13.86 4.37
N ALA A 201 -30.55 12.71 3.83
CA ALA A 201 -30.40 12.48 2.39
C ALA A 201 -31.69 12.81 1.61
N GLY A 202 -31.58 13.48 0.48
CA GLY A 202 -32.73 13.80 -0.37
C GLY A 202 -33.74 14.81 0.23
N CYS A 203 -33.46 15.49 1.34
CA CYS A 203 -34.31 16.59 1.83
C CYS A 203 -34.18 17.84 0.93
N ILE A 204 -34.73 17.79 -0.29
CA ILE A 204 -34.47 18.78 -1.36
C ILE A 204 -34.87 20.22 -0.99
N ASN A 205 -35.85 20.40 -0.10
CA ASN A 205 -36.38 21.69 0.34
C ASN A 205 -35.85 22.15 1.71
N LEU A 206 -35.02 21.34 2.39
CA LEU A 206 -34.48 21.69 3.71
C LEU A 206 -33.50 22.86 3.57
N THR A 207 -33.85 24.01 4.15
CA THR A 207 -33.05 25.25 4.09
C THR A 207 -32.16 25.48 5.30
N SER A 208 -32.50 24.87 6.45
CA SER A 208 -31.81 25.11 7.72
C SER A 208 -31.87 23.88 8.62
N VAL A 209 -30.68 23.45 9.08
CA VAL A 209 -30.47 22.39 10.06
C VAL A 209 -29.18 22.69 10.82
N ASN A 210 -29.12 22.38 12.11
CA ASN A 210 -27.94 22.57 12.95
C ASN A 210 -27.24 21.23 13.24
N ILE A 211 -25.90 21.24 13.22
CA ILE A 211 -25.08 20.15 13.77
C ILE A 211 -24.69 20.57 15.19
N PRO A 212 -25.05 19.81 16.24
CA PRO A 212 -24.70 20.14 17.63
C PRO A 212 -23.19 20.15 17.91
N ASP A 213 -22.76 21.02 18.84
CA ASP A 213 -21.37 21.15 19.33
C ASP A 213 -20.79 19.89 20.02
N GLY A 214 -21.57 18.82 20.15
CA GLY A 214 -21.15 17.52 20.68
C GLY A 214 -21.00 16.42 19.62
N VAL A 215 -21.14 16.73 18.33
CA VAL A 215 -20.94 15.77 17.23
C VAL A 215 -19.48 15.80 16.79
N GLN A 216 -18.80 14.64 16.82
CA GLN A 216 -17.41 14.49 16.36
C GLN A 216 -17.29 14.08 14.88
N LYS A 217 -18.33 13.46 14.31
CA LYS A 217 -18.25 12.76 13.01
C LYS A 217 -19.47 13.08 12.15
N ILE A 218 -19.25 13.31 10.86
CA ILE A 218 -20.32 13.50 9.87
C ILE A 218 -20.28 12.32 8.89
N GLU A 219 -21.31 11.49 8.95
CA GLU A 219 -21.36 10.19 8.30
C GLU A 219 -21.54 10.24 6.78
N GLN A 220 -21.32 9.09 6.14
CA GLN A 220 -21.41 8.95 4.69
C GLN A 220 -22.77 9.45 4.17
N GLY A 221 -22.73 10.37 3.20
CA GLY A 221 -23.92 10.92 2.55
C GLY A 221 -24.93 11.63 3.47
N THR A 222 -24.62 12.00 4.72
CA THR A 222 -25.60 12.54 5.69
C THR A 222 -26.53 13.63 5.14
N PHE A 223 -26.03 14.50 4.24
CA PHE A 223 -26.80 15.57 3.60
C PHE A 223 -26.92 15.42 2.07
N ILE A 224 -26.63 14.24 1.49
CA ILE A 224 -26.60 14.07 0.01
C ILE A 224 -27.89 14.60 -0.65
N GLY A 225 -27.74 15.52 -1.61
CA GLY A 225 -28.87 16.07 -2.36
C GLY A 225 -29.77 17.09 -1.62
N THR A 226 -29.40 17.61 -0.45
CA THR A 226 -30.15 18.72 0.20
C THR A 226 -29.91 20.06 -0.52
N LYS A 227 -30.56 20.22 -1.67
CA LYS A 227 -30.32 21.29 -2.66
C LYS A 227 -30.75 22.70 -2.20
N ALA A 228 -31.63 22.80 -1.20
CA ALA A 228 -32.07 24.09 -0.64
C ALA A 228 -31.24 24.57 0.56
N LEU A 229 -30.43 23.70 1.19
CA LEU A 229 -29.56 24.02 2.32
C LEU A 229 -28.41 24.90 1.81
N LYS A 230 -28.02 25.96 2.54
CA LYS A 230 -26.97 26.90 2.09
C LYS A 230 -25.98 27.27 3.18
N ASP A 231 -26.48 27.74 4.30
CA ASP A 231 -25.67 28.25 5.41
C ASP A 231 -25.51 27.19 6.51
N LEU A 232 -24.88 26.06 6.19
CA LEU A 232 -24.53 25.04 7.19
C LEU A 232 -23.24 25.44 7.94
N LYS A 233 -23.21 25.17 9.25
CA LYS A 233 -22.03 25.35 10.10
C LYS A 233 -21.58 24.02 10.67
N ILE A 234 -20.27 23.79 10.62
CA ILE A 234 -19.62 22.59 11.12
C ILE A 234 -18.95 22.97 12.45
N PRO A 235 -19.39 22.40 13.59
CA PRO A 235 -18.85 22.77 14.89
C PRO A 235 -17.39 22.33 15.04
N GLY A 236 -16.65 23.01 15.93
CA GLY A 236 -15.23 22.75 16.17
C GLY A 236 -14.92 21.41 16.85
N SER A 237 -15.95 20.65 17.19
CA SER A 237 -15.88 19.26 17.67
C SER A 237 -15.69 18.25 16.54
N VAL A 238 -15.98 18.60 15.28
CA VAL A 238 -15.91 17.65 14.17
C VAL A 238 -14.45 17.38 13.79
N GLU A 239 -14.07 16.12 13.90
CA GLU A 239 -12.74 15.57 13.59
C GLU A 239 -12.72 14.85 12.24
N ASN A 240 -13.81 14.13 11.91
CA ASN A 240 -13.95 13.36 10.66
C ASN A 240 -15.21 13.74 9.87
N ILE A 241 -15.08 13.77 8.55
CA ILE A 241 -16.19 13.85 7.60
C ILE A 241 -16.00 12.74 6.57
N TYR A 242 -16.98 11.86 6.44
CA TYR A 242 -16.92 10.70 5.56
C TYR A 242 -17.43 11.00 4.13
N PHE A 243 -17.10 10.11 3.21
CA PHE A 243 -17.30 10.25 1.77
C PHE A 243 -18.71 10.74 1.37
N GLU A 244 -18.78 11.64 0.38
CA GLU A 244 -20.02 12.16 -0.22
C GLU A 244 -21.01 12.85 0.76
N ALA A 245 -20.64 13.14 2.01
CA ALA A 245 -21.51 13.71 3.05
C ALA A 245 -22.29 14.98 2.60
N PHE A 246 -21.70 15.79 1.71
CA PHE A 246 -22.26 17.05 1.20
C PHE A 246 -22.48 17.07 -0.32
N ARG A 247 -22.43 15.91 -0.97
CA ARG A 247 -22.63 15.78 -2.42
C ARG A 247 -24.00 16.33 -2.84
N ASP A 248 -24.05 17.06 -3.95
CA ASP A 248 -25.28 17.62 -4.51
C ASP A 248 -26.06 18.57 -3.55
N THR A 249 -25.41 19.12 -2.52
CA THR A 249 -26.02 20.10 -1.60
C THR A 249 -25.91 21.54 -2.11
N GLY A 250 -26.83 22.41 -1.68
CA GLY A 250 -26.75 23.86 -1.97
C GLY A 250 -25.76 24.63 -1.09
N ALA A 251 -25.13 23.96 -0.11
CA ALA A 251 -24.20 24.53 0.86
C ALA A 251 -22.73 24.47 0.41
N VAL A 252 -22.46 23.71 -0.65
CA VAL A 252 -21.15 23.68 -1.30
C VAL A 252 -20.87 25.03 -1.98
N VAL A 253 -19.77 25.66 -1.59
CA VAL A 253 -19.15 26.79 -2.28
C VAL A 253 -17.94 26.25 -3.04
N VAL A 254 -17.86 26.51 -4.35
CA VAL A 254 -16.72 26.10 -5.19
C VAL A 254 -15.75 27.26 -5.34
N GLU A 255 -14.48 27.03 -4.98
CA GLU A 255 -13.37 27.97 -5.15
C GLU A 255 -12.20 27.21 -5.79
N ASP A 256 -11.73 27.70 -6.94
CA ASP A 256 -10.63 27.12 -7.74
C ASP A 256 -10.74 25.59 -7.98
N GLY A 257 -11.97 25.12 -8.24
CA GLY A 257 -12.29 23.71 -8.52
C GLY A 257 -12.39 22.82 -7.27
N ILE A 258 -12.16 23.36 -6.07
CA ILE A 258 -12.32 22.65 -4.80
C ILE A 258 -13.65 23.05 -4.17
N HIS A 259 -14.38 22.08 -3.63
CA HIS A 259 -15.71 22.26 -3.03
C HIS A 259 -15.56 22.41 -1.52
N TYR A 260 -16.20 23.41 -0.92
CA TYR A 260 -16.11 23.74 0.50
C TYR A 260 -17.48 23.83 1.17
N VAL A 261 -17.57 23.35 2.42
CA VAL A 261 -18.66 23.67 3.35
C VAL A 261 -18.04 24.26 4.62
N ASP A 262 -18.43 25.49 4.94
CA ASP A 262 -17.85 26.32 6.00
C ASP A 262 -16.31 26.39 5.92
N LYS A 263 -15.59 25.66 6.78
CA LYS A 263 -14.11 25.59 6.81
C LYS A 263 -13.52 24.25 6.37
N TRP A 264 -14.33 23.36 5.79
CA TRP A 264 -13.90 22.04 5.33
C TRP A 264 -13.86 21.98 3.81
N ALA A 265 -12.85 21.30 3.26
CA ALA A 265 -12.84 20.89 1.85
C ALA A 265 -13.55 19.53 1.74
N VAL A 266 -14.61 19.46 0.92
CA VAL A 266 -15.59 18.36 0.91
C VAL A 266 -15.80 17.71 -0.45
N GLY A 267 -15.08 18.15 -1.47
CA GLY A 267 -15.12 17.60 -2.83
C GLY A 267 -14.21 18.40 -3.78
N ALA A 268 -14.17 18.00 -5.04
CA ALA A 268 -13.51 18.74 -6.11
C ALA A 268 -14.14 18.39 -7.47
N ASP A 269 -13.94 19.25 -8.47
CA ASP A 269 -14.35 19.00 -9.85
C ASP A 269 -13.54 17.87 -10.51
N ASP A 270 -14.07 17.24 -11.56
CA ASP A 270 -13.46 16.07 -12.21
C ASP A 270 -12.30 16.41 -13.16
N ASP A 271 -12.19 17.65 -13.60
CA ASP A 271 -11.18 18.12 -14.55
C ASP A 271 -10.06 18.98 -13.95
N ILE A 272 -10.01 19.12 -12.62
CA ILE A 272 -8.94 19.81 -11.90
C ILE A 272 -7.57 19.14 -12.12
N ASP A 273 -6.56 19.92 -12.54
CA ASP A 273 -5.18 19.46 -12.73
C ASP A 273 -4.25 19.89 -11.58
N ARG A 274 -4.63 20.92 -10.81
CA ARG A 274 -3.93 21.41 -9.62
C ARG A 274 -4.93 21.81 -8.53
N ALA A 275 -4.76 21.27 -7.33
CA ALA A 275 -5.60 21.55 -6.17
C ALA A 275 -4.81 22.24 -5.04
N ASP A 276 -4.90 23.56 -4.97
CA ASP A 276 -4.34 24.35 -3.87
C ASP A 276 -5.44 24.62 -2.82
N ILE A 277 -5.44 23.90 -1.70
CA ILE A 277 -6.45 24.08 -0.64
C ILE A 277 -6.25 25.44 0.04
N ARG A 278 -7.34 26.21 0.18
CA ARG A 278 -7.28 27.59 0.68
C ARG A 278 -6.84 27.71 2.15
N MET A 279 -6.02 28.72 2.45
CA MET A 279 -5.67 29.09 3.82
C MET A 279 -6.92 29.40 4.66
N GLY A 280 -6.99 28.83 5.87
CA GLY A 280 -8.16 28.94 6.77
C GLY A 280 -9.10 27.73 6.72
N THR A 281 -8.89 26.80 5.77
CA THR A 281 -9.46 25.45 5.82
C THR A 281 -8.88 24.70 7.02
N VAL A 282 -9.73 24.04 7.82
CA VAL A 282 -9.33 23.31 9.04
C VAL A 282 -9.22 21.80 8.83
N GLY A 283 -9.93 21.26 7.85
CA GLY A 283 -9.93 19.83 7.56
C GLY A 283 -10.38 19.46 6.14
N THR A 284 -10.12 18.23 5.75
CA THR A 284 -10.55 17.65 4.46
C THR A 284 -11.36 16.37 4.67
N ILE A 285 -12.39 16.17 3.85
CA ILE A 285 -13.19 14.94 3.81
C ILE A 285 -12.33 13.70 3.49
N GLU A 286 -12.75 12.51 3.95
CA GLU A 286 -12.20 11.24 3.48
C GLU A 286 -12.43 11.08 1.97
N GLY A 287 -11.36 10.81 1.22
CA GLY A 287 -11.43 10.60 -0.23
C GLY A 287 -11.47 11.85 -1.11
N LEU A 288 -11.17 13.05 -0.59
CA LEU A 288 -11.35 14.37 -1.27
C LEU A 288 -11.00 14.41 -2.77
N PHE A 289 -9.84 13.86 -3.17
CA PHE A 289 -9.36 13.84 -4.55
C PHE A 289 -9.32 12.42 -5.17
N SER A 290 -10.03 11.46 -4.59
CA SER A 290 -10.09 10.10 -5.13
C SER A 290 -10.60 10.07 -6.58
N GLY A 291 -9.91 9.32 -7.44
CA GLY A 291 -10.28 9.15 -8.84
C GLY A 291 -10.16 10.39 -9.74
N LYS A 292 -9.52 11.49 -9.28
CA LYS A 292 -9.33 12.70 -10.10
C LYS A 292 -8.25 12.49 -11.19
N ASN A 293 -8.67 11.91 -12.31
CA ASN A 293 -7.80 11.42 -13.40
C ASN A 293 -7.02 12.50 -14.19
N LYS A 294 -7.12 13.79 -13.81
CA LYS A 294 -6.26 14.88 -14.35
C LYS A 294 -5.34 15.51 -13.30
N LEU A 295 -5.55 15.23 -12.01
CA LEU A 295 -4.90 15.94 -10.91
C LEU A 295 -3.42 15.56 -10.79
N LYS A 296 -2.54 16.56 -10.94
CA LYS A 296 -1.08 16.45 -10.92
C LYS A 296 -0.44 16.98 -9.64
N VAL A 297 -1.03 18.01 -9.02
CA VAL A 297 -0.46 18.65 -7.84
C VAL A 297 -1.51 18.90 -6.77
N ILE A 298 -1.22 18.53 -5.52
CA ILE A 298 -2.03 18.87 -4.34
C ILE A 298 -1.18 19.71 -3.39
N THR A 299 -1.73 20.81 -2.87
CA THR A 299 -1.12 21.60 -1.79
C THR A 299 -2.06 21.67 -0.60
N VAL A 300 -1.63 21.15 0.55
CA VAL A 300 -2.31 21.22 1.85
C VAL A 300 -1.68 22.34 2.69
N PRO A 301 -2.44 23.38 3.10
CA PRO A 301 -1.92 24.52 3.86
C PRO A 301 -1.77 24.23 5.36
N ALA A 302 -0.94 25.02 6.03
CA ALA A 302 -0.68 24.92 7.48
C ALA A 302 -1.88 25.18 8.41
N SER A 303 -3.04 25.59 7.87
CA SER A 303 -4.27 25.73 8.64
C SER A 303 -5.05 24.42 8.79
N VAL A 304 -4.77 23.41 7.97
CA VAL A 304 -5.44 22.10 8.03
C VAL A 304 -4.83 21.31 9.18
N SER A 305 -5.63 21.02 10.21
CA SER A 305 -5.26 20.13 11.32
C SER A 305 -5.77 18.70 11.12
N HIS A 306 -6.83 18.52 10.31
CA HIS A 306 -7.47 17.21 10.06
C HIS A 306 -7.38 16.84 8.58
N VAL A 307 -6.32 16.14 8.19
CA VAL A 307 -6.19 15.57 6.84
C VAL A 307 -7.01 14.29 6.76
N GLY A 308 -8.07 14.29 5.97
CA GLY A 308 -8.89 13.10 5.71
C GLY A 308 -8.07 11.94 5.13
N ARG A 309 -8.41 10.72 5.54
CA ARG A 309 -7.83 9.49 4.96
C ARG A 309 -8.12 9.43 3.47
N TYR A 310 -7.26 8.76 2.69
CA TYR A 310 -7.40 8.66 1.24
C TYR A 310 -7.56 10.03 0.52
N LEU A 311 -7.02 11.12 1.08
CA LEU A 311 -6.96 12.47 0.50
C LEU A 311 -6.79 12.46 -1.01
N ALA A 312 -5.89 11.61 -1.53
CA ALA A 312 -5.92 11.16 -2.92
C ALA A 312 -5.73 9.64 -2.99
N PHE A 313 -6.61 8.96 -3.72
CA PHE A 313 -6.55 7.51 -3.95
C PHE A 313 -6.95 7.16 -5.39
N GLY A 314 -6.14 6.35 -6.06
CA GLY A 314 -6.43 5.88 -7.41
C GLY A 314 -5.20 5.44 -8.20
N ILE A 315 -5.26 4.24 -8.76
CA ILE A 315 -4.16 3.57 -9.50
C ILE A 315 -3.80 4.22 -10.85
N TYR A 316 -4.66 5.10 -11.38
CA TYR A 316 -4.48 5.77 -12.68
C TYR A 316 -4.42 7.30 -12.59
N MET A 317 -4.41 7.88 -11.38
CA MET A 317 -4.30 9.34 -11.23
C MET A 317 -2.92 9.82 -11.67
N PRO A 318 -2.78 10.89 -12.48
CA PRO A 318 -1.48 11.41 -12.92
C PRO A 318 -0.81 12.30 -11.86
N LEU A 319 -1.01 11.98 -10.58
CA LEU A 319 -0.56 12.78 -9.45
C LEU A 319 0.98 12.75 -9.36
N GLU A 320 1.62 13.88 -9.58
CA GLU A 320 3.08 14.02 -9.65
C GLU A 320 3.65 14.47 -8.29
N LEU A 321 2.99 15.43 -7.64
CA LEU A 321 3.48 16.12 -6.44
C LEU A 321 2.37 16.30 -5.39
N VAL A 322 2.70 16.01 -4.12
CA VAL A 322 1.86 16.37 -2.96
C VAL A 322 2.68 17.21 -1.98
N VAL A 323 2.20 18.41 -1.66
CA VAL A 323 2.85 19.33 -0.72
C VAL A 323 2.02 19.45 0.56
N PHE A 324 2.56 18.97 1.68
CA PHE A 324 2.02 19.14 3.01
C PHE A 324 2.75 20.26 3.75
N ASN A 325 1.98 21.25 4.20
CA ASN A 325 2.45 22.31 5.12
C ASN A 325 1.79 22.16 6.50
N CYS A 326 1.06 21.08 6.74
CA CYS A 326 0.24 20.83 7.92
C CYS A 326 1.00 20.05 9.02
N PRO A 327 0.65 20.23 10.30
CA PRO A 327 1.38 19.64 11.43
C PRO A 327 1.12 18.14 11.64
N VAL A 328 0.19 17.53 10.89
CA VAL A 328 -0.15 16.10 10.96
C VAL A 328 -0.44 15.56 9.56
N ILE A 329 0.02 14.33 9.29
CA ILE A 329 -0.30 13.53 8.09
C ILE A 329 -0.61 12.08 8.55
N PRO A 330 -1.85 11.58 8.42
CA PRO A 330 -2.19 10.23 8.83
C PRO A 330 -1.81 9.18 7.78
N ALA A 331 -1.55 7.95 8.23
CA ALA A 331 -1.31 6.80 7.35
C ALA A 331 -2.46 6.58 6.34
N GLY A 332 -2.09 6.27 5.09
CA GLY A 332 -3.05 6.03 4.00
C GLY A 332 -3.71 7.29 3.43
N CYS A 333 -3.24 8.50 3.74
CA CYS A 333 -3.73 9.72 3.10
C CYS A 333 -3.46 9.76 1.58
N ILE A 334 -2.36 9.18 1.11
CA ILE A 334 -2.00 9.11 -0.32
C ILE A 334 -1.91 7.64 -0.75
N GLY A 335 -2.82 7.22 -1.64
CA GLY A 335 -2.91 5.89 -2.24
C GLY A 335 -2.87 5.95 -3.76
N CYS A 336 -1.87 6.64 -4.32
CA CYS A 336 -1.62 6.73 -5.75
C CYS A 336 -0.19 6.22 -6.05
N PRO A 337 -0.01 5.17 -6.88
CA PRO A 337 1.31 4.57 -7.18
C PRO A 337 2.15 5.41 -8.17
N THR A 338 1.63 6.55 -8.59
CA THR A 338 2.18 7.47 -9.60
C THR A 338 2.95 8.65 -9.00
N VAL A 339 2.85 8.87 -7.68
CA VAL A 339 3.41 10.04 -6.99
C VAL A 339 4.93 10.03 -7.05
N LYS A 340 5.48 11.05 -7.70
CA LYS A 340 6.92 11.22 -7.90
C LYS A 340 7.56 11.87 -6.68
N GLU A 341 6.90 12.87 -6.10
CA GLU A 341 7.42 13.62 -4.96
C GLU A 341 6.33 13.87 -3.88
N VAL A 342 6.71 13.72 -2.61
CA VAL A 342 5.93 14.16 -1.45
C VAL A 342 6.78 15.13 -0.64
N TRP A 343 6.27 16.34 -0.42
CA TRP A 343 6.97 17.47 0.17
C TRP A 343 6.36 17.76 1.55
N ILE A 344 7.11 17.58 2.64
CA ILE A 344 6.66 17.73 4.03
C ILE A 344 7.37 18.94 4.65
N ASN A 345 6.79 20.12 4.45
CA ASN A 345 7.42 21.42 4.70
C ASN A 345 7.44 21.83 6.18
N ASP A 346 6.62 21.21 7.04
CA ASP A 346 6.62 21.45 8.47
C ASP A 346 7.64 20.47 9.14
N PRO A 347 8.71 20.98 9.80
CA PRO A 347 9.72 20.12 10.43
C PRO A 347 9.18 19.36 11.66
N ASP A 348 8.14 19.87 12.31
CA ASP A 348 7.50 19.26 13.48
C ASP A 348 6.27 18.41 13.09
N CYS A 349 6.03 18.23 11.78
CA CYS A 349 4.93 17.43 11.24
C CYS A 349 4.92 16.01 11.82
N LYS A 350 3.78 15.54 12.32
CA LYS A 350 3.62 14.15 12.77
C LYS A 350 3.08 13.28 11.65
N ILE A 351 3.83 12.23 11.31
CA ILE A 351 3.33 11.16 10.45
C ILE A 351 2.76 10.07 11.34
N GLU A 352 1.43 9.94 11.34
CA GLU A 352 0.72 9.06 12.27
C GLU A 352 0.54 7.66 11.66
N ASP A 353 1.41 6.75 12.06
CA ASP A 353 1.40 5.34 11.64
C ASP A 353 0.36 4.54 12.44
N HIS A 354 -0.75 4.20 11.78
CA HIS A 354 -1.71 3.25 12.33
C HIS A 354 -1.24 1.82 12.07
N GLU A 355 -0.31 1.31 12.89
CA GLU A 355 0.25 -0.05 12.79
C GLU A 355 -0.81 -1.19 12.91
N LYS A 356 -2.07 -0.86 13.24
CA LYS A 356 -3.25 -1.75 13.24
C LYS A 356 -4.05 -1.74 11.91
N SER A 357 -3.72 -0.93 10.91
CA SER A 357 -4.57 -0.72 9.73
C SER A 357 -4.50 -1.87 8.71
N ILE A 358 -5.29 -2.91 8.95
CA ILE A 358 -5.70 -3.94 7.96
C ILE A 358 -6.02 -3.27 6.60
N PRO A 359 -5.69 -3.83 5.42
CA PRO A 359 -6.01 -3.18 4.14
C PRO A 359 -7.52 -3.00 3.93
N ALA A 360 -7.93 -1.97 3.18
CA ALA A 360 -9.36 -1.62 3.03
C ALA A 360 -10.24 -2.73 2.44
N TYR A 361 -9.67 -3.71 1.73
CA TYR A 361 -10.37 -4.87 1.17
C TYR A 361 -10.41 -6.10 2.11
N TRP A 362 -9.64 -6.06 3.20
CA TRP A 362 -9.69 -7.00 4.33
C TRP A 362 -10.44 -6.42 5.55
N ARG A 363 -10.68 -5.10 5.58
CA ARG A 363 -11.59 -4.44 6.52
C ARG A 363 -13.03 -4.62 6.02
N GLU A 364 -13.84 -5.31 6.80
CA GLU A 364 -15.22 -4.88 7.00
C GLU A 364 -15.21 -3.77 8.08
N PRO A 365 -16.30 -3.01 8.26
CA PRO A 365 -16.61 -2.40 9.56
C PRO A 365 -16.65 -3.48 10.66
N LYS A 366 -16.92 -3.09 11.91
CA LYS A 366 -17.64 -4.04 12.79
C LYS A 366 -19.08 -4.13 12.28
N GLU A 367 -19.29 -4.99 11.28
CA GLU A 367 -20.61 -5.57 11.00
C GLU A 367 -20.92 -6.59 12.10
N ASP A 368 -21.20 -6.06 13.29
CA ASP A 368 -22.35 -6.52 14.04
C ASP A 368 -23.57 -5.91 13.31
N PRO A 369 -24.46 -6.71 12.69
CA PRO A 369 -25.63 -6.21 11.97
C PRO A 369 -26.56 -5.35 12.85
N ASP A 370 -26.52 -5.53 14.17
CA ASP A 370 -27.39 -4.85 15.13
C ASP A 370 -26.70 -3.71 15.92
N SER A 371 -25.38 -3.49 15.80
CA SER A 371 -24.68 -2.47 16.63
C SER A 371 -24.96 -1.02 16.20
N LYS A 372 -26.10 -0.48 16.63
CA LYS A 372 -26.48 0.94 16.47
C LYS A 372 -25.99 1.83 17.62
N THR A 373 -24.72 1.77 18.02
CA THR A 373 -24.11 2.72 18.99
C THR A 373 -22.63 3.01 18.71
N ASP A 374 -22.31 4.31 18.67
CA ASP A 374 -21.03 4.93 18.99
C ASP A 374 -19.77 4.34 18.33
N ILE A 375 -19.44 4.86 17.13
CA ILE A 375 -18.09 4.79 16.59
C ILE A 375 -17.20 5.75 17.41
N ASP A 376 -16.73 5.32 18.58
CA ASP A 376 -15.81 6.10 19.44
C ASP A 376 -14.39 5.51 19.51
N GLU A 377 -13.48 6.20 20.19
CA GLU A 377 -12.01 6.05 20.09
C GLU A 377 -11.43 4.72 20.64
N GLU A 378 -11.21 3.72 19.78
CA GLU A 378 -9.89 3.06 19.60
C GLU A 378 -9.89 2.07 18.41
N ASN A 379 -8.70 1.78 17.84
CA ASN A 379 -8.57 0.89 16.67
C ASN A 379 -8.84 -0.59 17.04
N ASP A 380 -10.01 -1.10 16.67
CA ASP A 380 -10.40 -2.51 16.84
C ASP A 380 -11.19 -3.04 15.61
N TYR A 381 -10.54 -3.03 14.44
CA TYR A 381 -11.06 -3.67 13.21
C TYR A 381 -10.97 -5.19 13.31
N THR A 382 -12.09 -5.89 13.08
CA THR A 382 -12.12 -7.35 13.01
C THR A 382 -11.46 -7.90 11.74
N VAL A 383 -10.77 -9.03 11.86
CA VAL A 383 -10.29 -9.79 10.71
C VAL A 383 -11.50 -10.47 10.04
N LYS A 384 -11.76 -10.06 8.80
CA LYS A 384 -12.87 -10.44 7.92
C LYS A 384 -13.46 -11.82 8.17
N HIS A 385 -14.79 -11.90 8.34
CA HIS A 385 -15.52 -13.17 8.33
C HIS A 385 -16.29 -13.34 7.03
N THR A 386 -15.55 -13.57 5.93
CA THR A 386 -16.14 -13.66 4.58
C THR A 386 -17.26 -14.72 4.51
N ARG A 387 -18.52 -14.29 4.62
CA ARG A 387 -19.70 -15.10 4.29
C ARG A 387 -19.70 -15.36 2.78
N VAL A 388 -19.08 -16.46 2.36
CA VAL A 388 -18.99 -16.84 0.94
C VAL A 388 -20.35 -17.34 0.45
N ALA A 389 -21.14 -16.43 -0.15
CA ALA A 389 -22.39 -16.74 -0.84
C ALA A 389 -22.14 -17.41 -2.22
N SER A 390 -21.41 -18.53 -2.22
CA SER A 390 -21.12 -19.30 -3.44
C SER A 390 -22.13 -20.43 -3.65
N ALA A 391 -22.60 -20.60 -4.88
CA ALA A 391 -23.37 -21.77 -5.31
C ALA A 391 -22.52 -23.06 -5.39
N ASN A 392 -21.20 -22.98 -5.16
CA ASN A 392 -20.27 -24.10 -5.25
C ASN A 392 -19.78 -24.54 -3.87
N VAL A 393 -20.24 -25.71 -3.43
CA VAL A 393 -20.03 -26.31 -2.09
C VAL A 393 -18.54 -26.46 -1.70
N ALA A 394 -17.64 -26.55 -2.69
CA ALA A 394 -16.21 -26.64 -2.44
C ALA A 394 -15.63 -25.37 -1.74
N ALA A 395 -16.06 -24.17 -2.16
CA ALA A 395 -15.56 -22.91 -1.59
C ALA A 395 -15.90 -22.79 -0.10
N ASN A 396 -17.15 -23.08 0.25
CA ASN A 396 -17.65 -23.03 1.62
C ASN A 396 -16.99 -24.11 2.51
N SER A 397 -16.54 -25.22 1.92
CA SER A 397 -15.82 -26.29 2.63
C SER A 397 -14.37 -25.91 2.95
N ILE A 398 -13.67 -25.28 2.00
CA ILE A 398 -12.30 -24.77 2.20
C ILE A 398 -12.31 -23.67 3.28
N GLN A 399 -13.25 -22.73 3.20
CA GLN A 399 -13.39 -21.68 4.21
C GLN A 399 -13.65 -22.27 5.61
N LYS A 400 -14.47 -23.33 5.74
CA LYS A 400 -14.75 -23.95 7.05
C LYS A 400 -13.52 -24.61 7.70
N ALA A 401 -12.60 -25.15 6.89
CA ALA A 401 -11.36 -25.77 7.39
C ALA A 401 -10.36 -24.73 7.93
N ILE A 402 -10.21 -23.60 7.23
CA ILE A 402 -9.34 -22.48 7.64
C ILE A 402 -9.77 -21.89 9.01
N ASN A 403 -11.05 -22.00 9.35
CA ASN A 403 -11.70 -21.23 10.40
C ASN A 403 -12.12 -22.02 11.65
N THR A 404 -11.66 -23.26 11.83
CA THR A 404 -12.04 -24.10 12.99
C THR A 404 -10.84 -24.57 13.81
N SER A 405 -9.72 -23.85 13.71
CA SER A 405 -8.42 -24.23 14.29
C SER A 405 -7.95 -25.64 13.93
N LEU A 406 -8.38 -26.16 12.77
CA LEU A 406 -7.85 -27.39 12.14
C LEU A 406 -6.45 -27.20 11.52
N VAL A 407 -5.63 -26.38 12.19
CA VAL A 407 -4.17 -26.26 12.01
C VAL A 407 -3.45 -26.73 13.29
N GLU A 408 -4.12 -27.51 14.13
CA GLU A 408 -3.46 -28.64 14.79
C GLU A 408 -3.71 -29.92 13.96
N LEU A 409 -2.72 -30.82 13.94
CA LEU A 409 -2.71 -32.01 13.09
C LEU A 409 -3.77 -33.02 13.54
N ASP A 410 -4.89 -33.08 12.81
CA ASP A 410 -5.97 -34.07 12.99
C ASP A 410 -5.47 -35.46 12.49
N GLU A 411 -4.75 -36.18 13.36
CA GLU A 411 -3.98 -37.41 13.04
C GLU A 411 -4.81 -38.55 12.43
N ASP A 412 -6.15 -38.50 12.52
CA ASP A 412 -7.08 -39.49 11.98
C ASP A 412 -7.37 -39.34 10.46
N ILE A 413 -6.75 -38.38 9.76
CA ILE A 413 -6.83 -38.26 8.29
C ILE A 413 -5.52 -38.69 7.61
N ASP A 414 -5.59 -39.77 6.84
CA ASP A 414 -4.46 -40.30 6.05
C ASP A 414 -3.91 -39.24 5.08
N GLN A 415 -2.64 -38.88 5.29
CA GLN A 415 -1.92 -37.86 4.52
C GLN A 415 -1.88 -38.16 3.01
N SER A 416 -1.93 -39.44 2.61
CA SER A 416 -1.87 -39.88 1.21
C SER A 416 -3.17 -39.68 0.41
N SER A 417 -4.27 -39.32 1.06
CA SER A 417 -5.58 -39.14 0.41
C SER A 417 -5.63 -37.93 -0.54
N THR A 418 -6.38 -38.04 -1.65
CA THR A 418 -6.46 -36.98 -2.68
C THR A 418 -7.19 -35.73 -2.18
N THR A 419 -7.00 -34.59 -2.83
CA THR A 419 -7.73 -33.34 -2.53
C THR A 419 -9.25 -33.53 -2.54
N ILE A 420 -9.78 -34.32 -3.49
CA ILE A 420 -11.21 -34.63 -3.57
C ILE A 420 -11.64 -35.50 -2.38
N THR A 421 -10.89 -36.54 -2.04
CA THR A 421 -11.19 -37.44 -0.91
C THR A 421 -11.12 -36.72 0.44
N LYS A 422 -10.16 -35.78 0.60
CA LYS A 422 -10.06 -34.89 1.77
C LYS A 422 -11.28 -33.98 1.86
N ILE A 423 -11.69 -33.35 0.75
CA ILE A 423 -12.92 -32.56 0.66
C ILE A 423 -14.16 -33.39 1.04
N GLU A 424 -14.30 -34.62 0.52
CA GLU A 424 -15.42 -35.51 0.84
C GLU A 424 -15.45 -35.90 2.33
N HIS A 425 -14.28 -36.19 2.94
CA HIS A 425 -14.17 -36.47 4.37
C HIS A 425 -14.59 -35.26 5.23
N TYR A 426 -14.10 -34.05 4.90
CA TYR A 426 -14.50 -32.84 5.61
C TYR A 426 -16.00 -32.52 5.42
N MET A 427 -16.57 -32.79 4.23
CA MET A 427 -18.04 -32.70 4.03
C MET A 427 -18.81 -33.74 4.86
N GLU A 428 -18.30 -34.95 5.07
CA GLU A 428 -18.89 -35.94 5.99
C GLU A 428 -18.83 -35.50 7.46
N LYS A 429 -17.66 -34.97 7.90
CA LYS A 429 -17.45 -34.45 9.27
C LYS A 429 -18.40 -33.26 9.52
N ALA A 430 -18.55 -32.36 8.55
CA ALA A 430 -19.51 -31.26 8.59
C ALA A 430 -20.99 -31.72 8.60
N LYS A 431 -21.37 -32.73 7.81
CA LYS A 431 -22.73 -33.33 7.81
C LYS A 431 -23.11 -33.95 9.15
N LYS A 432 -22.14 -34.43 9.93
CA LYS A 432 -22.36 -34.97 11.30
C LYS A 432 -22.52 -33.86 12.35
N ILE A 433 -21.94 -32.68 12.14
CA ILE A 433 -22.11 -31.51 13.02
C ILE A 433 -23.48 -30.84 12.79
N ASN A 434 -23.91 -30.67 11.54
CA ASN A 434 -25.22 -30.09 11.20
C ASN A 434 -26.43 -31.02 11.47
N GLN A 435 -26.24 -32.18 12.09
CA GLN A 435 -27.21 -33.29 12.06
C GLN A 435 -28.42 -33.15 13.01
N ASN A 436 -28.73 -31.93 13.48
CA ASN A 436 -29.89 -31.60 14.32
C ASN A 436 -30.75 -30.42 13.81
N THR A 437 -30.44 -29.80 12.66
CA THR A 437 -31.27 -28.73 12.07
C THR A 437 -31.45 -28.91 10.57
N GLU A 438 -32.67 -29.19 10.14
CA GLU A 438 -33.05 -29.33 8.72
C GLU A 438 -33.25 -27.96 8.05
N ASP A 439 -32.13 -27.37 7.59
CA ASP A 439 -32.16 -26.27 6.62
C ASP A 439 -31.04 -26.35 5.59
N THR A 440 -31.33 -25.89 4.38
CA THR A 440 -30.44 -26.03 3.20
C THR A 440 -29.94 -24.69 2.65
N SER A 441 -29.99 -23.65 3.48
CA SER A 441 -29.64 -22.25 3.17
C SER A 441 -28.47 -21.71 3.99
N ALA A 442 -27.78 -22.58 4.76
CA ALA A 442 -26.75 -22.16 5.71
C ALA A 442 -25.54 -21.49 5.03
N SER A 443 -25.38 -20.19 5.30
CA SER A 443 -24.08 -19.51 5.29
C SER A 443 -23.09 -20.26 6.19
N VAL A 444 -21.80 -20.10 5.91
CA VAL A 444 -20.72 -20.57 6.79
C VAL A 444 -19.96 -19.34 7.26
N GLU A 445 -20.08 -19.02 8.54
CA GLU A 445 -19.19 -18.06 9.19
C GLU A 445 -17.77 -18.63 9.31
N ALA A 446 -16.82 -17.71 9.18
CA ALA A 446 -15.43 -17.87 9.60
C ALA A 446 -15.30 -17.70 11.13
N GLN A 447 -14.09 -17.87 11.67
CA GLN A 447 -13.74 -17.49 13.05
C GLN A 447 -12.40 -16.74 13.03
N PRO A 448 -12.07 -15.93 14.05
CA PRO A 448 -10.90 -15.06 14.00
C PRO A 448 -9.60 -15.86 13.98
N VAL A 449 -8.80 -15.70 12.92
CA VAL A 449 -7.41 -16.13 12.93
C VAL A 449 -6.65 -15.18 13.88
N GLU A 450 -6.25 -15.67 15.05
CA GLU A 450 -5.69 -14.85 16.16
C GLU A 450 -4.49 -13.99 15.78
N LYS A 451 -3.82 -14.25 14.65
CA LYS A 451 -2.76 -13.41 14.08
C LYS A 451 -2.90 -13.29 12.56
N VAL A 452 -3.38 -12.13 12.10
CA VAL A 452 -3.09 -11.64 10.75
C VAL A 452 -1.82 -10.80 10.80
N TYR A 453 -0.86 -11.14 9.94
CA TYR A 453 0.32 -10.30 9.71
C TYR A 453 -0.06 -9.17 8.75
N SER A 454 -0.14 -7.95 9.26
CA SER A 454 -0.45 -6.75 8.48
C SER A 454 0.68 -6.41 7.52
N ALA A 455 0.41 -6.43 6.21
CA ALA A 455 1.22 -5.69 5.25
C ALA A 455 1.07 -4.18 5.54
N PRO A 456 2.15 -3.45 5.90
CA PRO A 456 2.01 -2.12 6.50
C PRO A 456 1.75 -1.04 5.43
N ILE A 457 0.57 -0.41 5.51
CA ILE A 457 0.08 0.64 4.59
C ILE A 457 0.49 2.03 5.06
N LYS A 458 0.64 2.97 4.11
CA LYS A 458 1.48 4.16 4.27
C LYS A 458 1.06 5.38 3.43
N ILE A 459 1.81 6.48 3.57
CA ILE A 459 1.82 7.60 2.62
C ILE A 459 2.54 7.12 1.34
N GLY A 460 1.76 6.81 0.31
CA GLY A 460 2.21 6.09 -0.87
C GLY A 460 2.13 4.57 -0.69
N ASN A 461 1.43 3.89 -1.62
CA ASN A 461 1.43 2.43 -1.77
C ASN A 461 2.89 1.91 -1.78
N PRO A 462 3.26 0.79 -1.12
CA PRO A 462 4.59 0.17 -1.25
C PRO A 462 5.16 0.10 -2.68
N ALA A 463 4.33 0.04 -3.72
CA ALA A 463 4.74 0.20 -5.12
C ALA A 463 5.72 1.39 -5.34
N LYS A 464 6.78 1.13 -6.12
CA LYS A 464 7.89 2.04 -6.51
C LYS A 464 8.82 2.54 -5.39
N TYR A 465 10.11 2.27 -5.56
CA TYR A 465 11.19 2.90 -4.80
C TYR A 465 11.46 4.36 -5.21
N ASP A 466 10.81 4.83 -6.29
CA ASP A 466 11.04 6.13 -6.94
C ASP A 466 10.49 7.36 -6.17
N THR A 467 9.50 7.20 -5.28
CA THR A 467 8.83 8.35 -4.66
C THR A 467 9.79 9.08 -3.71
N ILE A 468 10.18 10.29 -4.11
CA ILE A 468 11.08 11.16 -3.34
C ILE A 468 10.28 11.81 -2.20
N ILE A 469 10.65 11.49 -0.97
CA ILE A 469 10.19 12.21 0.22
C ILE A 469 11.12 13.40 0.45
N ARG A 470 10.63 14.62 0.27
CA ARG A 470 11.32 15.84 0.71
C ARG A 470 10.83 16.25 2.10
N GLY A 471 11.77 16.56 2.98
CA GLY A 471 11.48 16.98 4.34
C GLY A 471 12.70 17.60 5.01
N HIS A 472 12.54 18.12 6.21
CA HIS A 472 13.67 18.61 6.99
C HIS A 472 14.55 17.45 7.47
N LYS A 473 15.88 17.60 7.39
CA LYS A 473 16.83 16.60 7.91
C LYS A 473 16.64 16.46 9.43
N GLY A 474 16.51 15.23 9.92
CA GLY A 474 16.15 14.93 11.32
C GLY A 474 14.67 15.14 11.68
N SER A 475 13.78 15.41 10.72
CA SER A 475 12.33 15.38 10.94
C SER A 475 11.75 13.98 10.76
N THR A 476 10.49 13.81 11.15
CA THR A 476 9.68 12.61 10.90
C THR A 476 9.68 12.18 9.43
N ALA A 477 9.90 13.09 8.47
CA ALA A 477 9.99 12.77 7.06
C ALA A 477 11.27 11.97 6.69
N GLU A 478 12.41 12.23 7.36
CA GLU A 478 13.62 11.39 7.22
C GLU A 478 13.38 10.03 7.88
N GLU A 479 12.85 10.02 9.11
CA GLU A 479 12.51 8.79 9.84
C GLU A 479 11.53 7.90 9.06
N TYR A 480 10.51 8.50 8.46
CA TYR A 480 9.48 7.84 7.67
C TYR A 480 10.03 7.25 6.38
N ALA A 481 10.82 8.03 5.62
CA ALA A 481 11.46 7.56 4.40
C ALA A 481 12.38 6.37 4.70
N LEU A 482 13.15 6.43 5.80
CA LEU A 482 13.97 5.33 6.30
C LEU A 482 13.14 4.11 6.73
N LYS A 483 12.08 4.29 7.56
CA LYS A 483 11.18 3.20 8.02
C LYS A 483 10.55 2.44 6.85
N TYR A 484 10.43 3.07 5.67
CA TYR A 484 9.79 2.51 4.47
C TYR A 484 10.70 2.34 3.25
N LYS A 485 12.03 2.48 3.37
CA LYS A 485 12.99 2.30 2.27
C LYS A 485 12.69 3.19 1.04
N ARG A 486 12.22 4.42 1.26
CA ARG A 486 12.00 5.45 0.20
C ARG A 486 13.25 6.31 0.03
N VAL A 487 13.37 6.98 -1.11
CA VAL A 487 14.37 8.03 -1.31
C VAL A 487 14.00 9.23 -0.45
N PHE A 488 14.87 9.59 0.50
CA PHE A 488 14.81 10.88 1.19
C PHE A 488 15.72 11.88 0.47
N ASP A 489 15.16 13.00 0.03
CA ASP A 489 15.91 14.12 -0.54
C ASP A 489 15.65 15.35 0.35
N PRO A 490 16.55 15.68 1.30
CA PRO A 490 16.28 16.71 2.30
C PRO A 490 15.97 18.05 1.65
N PHE A 491 15.14 18.87 2.29
CA PHE A 491 14.91 20.24 1.84
C PHE A 491 16.19 21.07 1.91
N VAL A 492 16.91 21.09 0.79
CA VAL A 492 17.66 22.27 0.35
C VAL A 492 16.61 23.37 0.17
N PRO A 493 16.54 24.39 1.04
CA PRO A 493 15.46 25.35 0.98
C PRO A 493 15.51 26.09 -0.36
N ALA A 494 14.46 25.92 -1.16
CA ALA A 494 14.34 26.52 -2.48
C ALA A 494 14.17 28.05 -2.35
N VAL A 495 15.29 28.76 -2.22
CA VAL A 495 15.29 30.23 -2.30
C VAL A 495 14.73 30.61 -3.66
N ALA A 496 13.68 31.43 -3.65
CA ALA A 496 12.97 31.83 -4.85
C ALA A 496 13.95 32.32 -5.92
N VAL A 497 13.85 31.76 -7.13
CA VAL A 497 14.84 31.94 -8.20
C VAL A 497 14.73 33.31 -8.86
N VAL A 498 15.16 34.33 -8.11
CA VAL A 498 16.18 35.23 -8.63
C VAL A 498 17.43 34.36 -8.83
N GLY A 499 18.04 34.40 -10.03
CA GLY A 499 19.30 33.68 -10.25
C GLY A 499 20.36 34.15 -9.23
N PRO A 500 21.12 33.23 -8.60
CA PRO A 500 22.00 33.60 -7.50
C PRO A 500 23.05 34.61 -7.94
N ASP A 501 23.37 35.52 -7.03
CA ASP A 501 24.29 36.63 -7.27
C ASP A 501 25.72 36.08 -7.20
N ILE A 502 26.27 35.63 -8.35
CA ILE A 502 27.57 34.96 -8.39
C ILE A 502 28.71 35.93 -8.07
N VAL A 503 29.59 35.53 -7.17
CA VAL A 503 30.87 36.21 -6.89
C VAL A 503 32.00 35.26 -7.28
N GLU A 504 32.62 35.53 -8.43
CA GLU A 504 33.73 34.75 -8.97
C GLU A 504 35.05 35.20 -8.29
N ASP A 505 35.55 34.41 -7.33
CA ASP A 505 36.91 34.55 -6.81
C ASP A 505 37.88 33.80 -7.73
N MET A 506 38.22 34.44 -8.85
CA MET A 506 39.14 33.90 -9.87
C MET A 506 40.57 33.67 -9.38
N ASP A 507 40.93 34.25 -8.22
CA ASP A 507 42.26 34.13 -7.63
C ASP A 507 42.35 32.89 -6.73
N ASN A 508 41.27 32.56 -6.00
CA ASN A 508 41.17 31.31 -5.24
C ASN A 508 40.51 30.15 -6.01
N GLY A 509 39.90 30.40 -7.17
CA GLY A 509 39.18 29.40 -7.96
C GLY A 509 37.83 28.99 -7.36
N VAL A 510 37.12 29.92 -6.72
CA VAL A 510 35.86 29.67 -6.00
C VAL A 510 34.75 30.61 -6.48
N ASP A 511 33.66 30.07 -6.99
CA ASP A 511 32.45 30.83 -7.33
C ASP A 511 31.47 30.75 -6.15
N TYR A 512 31.15 31.89 -5.52
CA TYR A 512 30.15 31.94 -4.44
C TYR A 512 28.78 32.27 -5.03
N TRP A 513 27.84 31.33 -4.90
CA TRP A 513 26.47 31.45 -5.40
C TRP A 513 25.60 31.99 -4.26
N ILE A 514 25.21 33.26 -4.32
CA ILE A 514 24.54 33.97 -3.21
C ILE A 514 23.03 34.00 -3.42
N TYR A 515 22.29 33.53 -2.42
CA TYR A 515 20.84 33.36 -2.46
C TYR A 515 20.16 34.41 -1.57
N GLY A 516 20.14 35.66 -2.05
CA GLY A 516 19.73 36.84 -1.27
C GLY A 516 20.72 37.19 -0.17
N GLU A 517 20.31 38.01 0.80
CA GLU A 517 21.16 38.37 1.96
C GLU A 517 21.33 37.22 2.98
N ASN A 518 20.65 36.08 2.77
CA ASN A 518 20.54 35.01 3.77
C ASN A 518 21.74 34.06 3.78
N PHE A 519 22.02 33.40 2.64
CA PHE A 519 23.09 32.39 2.57
C PHE A 519 23.72 32.24 1.18
N ALA A 520 24.86 31.58 1.14
CA ALA A 520 25.63 31.30 -0.06
C ALA A 520 26.16 29.86 -0.11
N THR A 521 26.36 29.37 -1.33
CA THR A 521 27.06 28.10 -1.64
C THR A 521 28.42 28.42 -2.24
N ALA A 522 29.50 27.90 -1.65
CA ALA A 522 30.83 27.97 -2.23
C ALA A 522 31.01 26.82 -3.25
N GLN A 523 31.27 27.17 -4.51
CA GLN A 523 31.60 26.21 -5.57
C GLN A 523 33.09 26.33 -5.92
N ILE A 524 33.90 25.34 -5.53
CA ILE A 524 35.29 25.26 -5.98
C ILE A 524 35.32 24.76 -7.43
N SER A 525 36.07 25.43 -8.31
CA SER A 525 36.11 25.14 -9.75
C SER A 525 37.45 25.57 -10.37
N SER A 526 38.50 24.76 -10.21
CA SER A 526 39.88 25.17 -10.59
C SER A 526 40.08 25.42 -12.09
N GLY A 527 39.20 24.86 -12.95
CA GLY A 527 39.18 25.12 -14.39
C GLY A 527 38.89 26.57 -14.79
N ARG A 528 38.53 27.45 -13.84
CA ARG A 528 38.28 28.89 -14.04
C ARG A 528 39.46 29.80 -13.64
N VAL A 529 40.54 29.27 -13.06
CA VAL A 529 41.73 30.07 -12.67
C VAL A 529 42.30 30.78 -13.91
N THR A 530 42.60 32.07 -13.79
CA THR A 530 42.94 32.92 -14.94
C THR A 530 44.14 32.39 -15.73
N TYR A 531 44.02 32.34 -17.07
CA TYR A 531 45.07 31.89 -17.99
C TYR A 531 46.46 32.45 -17.63
N GLY A 532 47.33 31.60 -17.07
CA GLY A 532 48.69 31.95 -16.66
C GLY A 532 48.93 32.12 -15.14
N LYS A 533 47.93 31.90 -14.28
CA LYS A 533 48.14 31.71 -12.83
C LYS A 533 48.26 30.21 -12.48
N GLU A 534 49.00 29.90 -11.42
CA GLU A 534 48.99 28.56 -10.80
C GLU A 534 47.71 28.38 -9.97
N VAL A 535 47.21 27.15 -9.84
CA VAL A 535 46.07 26.84 -8.96
C VAL A 535 46.50 26.99 -7.50
N PRO A 536 45.70 27.63 -6.62
CA PRO A 536 45.98 27.68 -5.19
C PRO A 536 46.15 26.30 -4.58
N LYS A 537 47.20 26.12 -3.78
CA LYS A 537 47.41 24.88 -3.00
C LYS A 537 46.45 24.76 -1.83
N GLU A 538 46.05 25.88 -1.25
CA GLU A 538 45.20 25.95 -0.06
C GLU A 538 44.05 26.90 -0.37
N ILE A 539 42.80 26.44 -0.23
CA ILE A 539 41.60 27.26 -0.39
C ILE A 539 40.97 27.43 0.99
N THR A 540 40.81 28.67 1.44
CA THR A 540 40.06 28.98 2.67
C THR A 540 38.68 29.52 2.32
N ILE A 541 37.63 28.81 2.71
CA ILE A 541 36.26 29.26 2.50
C ILE A 541 35.88 30.23 3.65
N PRO A 542 35.42 31.47 3.36
CA PRO A 542 35.03 32.43 4.39
C PRO A 542 33.65 32.12 4.97
N GLU A 543 33.41 32.54 6.21
CA GLU A 543 32.09 32.41 6.87
C GLU A 543 30.97 33.17 6.16
N THR A 544 31.28 34.30 5.52
CA THR A 544 30.31 35.16 4.82
C THR A 544 30.88 35.75 3.53
N VAL A 545 30.02 35.97 2.54
CA VAL A 545 30.34 36.68 1.29
C VAL A 545 29.23 37.67 0.96
N LYS A 546 29.60 38.94 0.73
CA LYS A 546 28.66 40.09 0.60
C LYS A 546 27.61 40.21 1.75
N GLY A 547 27.85 39.59 2.91
CA GLY A 547 26.92 39.57 4.05
C GLY A 547 26.07 38.29 4.16
N ALA A 548 25.95 37.49 3.10
CA ALA A 548 25.30 36.19 3.15
C ALA A 548 26.22 35.14 3.77
N THR A 549 25.67 34.24 4.61
CA THR A 549 26.44 33.21 5.32
C THR A 549 26.76 32.01 4.40
N VAL A 550 28.01 31.57 4.32
CA VAL A 550 28.38 30.40 3.51
C VAL A 550 27.98 29.13 4.26
N LYS A 551 26.92 28.48 3.77
CA LYS A 551 26.29 27.30 4.40
C LYS A 551 26.59 25.98 3.69
N THR A 552 26.98 26.03 2.42
CA THR A 552 27.13 24.83 1.59
C THR A 552 28.43 24.88 0.79
N VAL A 553 29.13 23.74 0.71
CA VAL A 553 30.34 23.57 -0.09
C VAL A 553 30.11 22.49 -1.14
N LYS A 554 30.56 22.74 -2.37
CA LYS A 554 30.62 21.75 -3.46
C LYS A 554 31.89 21.97 -4.27
N VAL A 555 32.51 20.89 -4.76
CA VAL A 555 33.78 20.94 -5.51
C VAL A 555 33.56 20.31 -6.87
N PHE A 556 33.96 21.00 -7.94
CA PHE A 556 34.00 20.49 -9.31
C PHE A 556 35.44 20.62 -9.81
N GLN A 557 36.16 19.52 -10.04
CA GLN A 557 37.53 19.55 -10.54
C GLN A 557 38.42 20.54 -9.76
N GLY A 558 38.44 20.46 -8.43
CA GLY A 558 39.46 21.12 -7.64
C GLY A 558 40.84 20.59 -8.02
N LYS A 559 41.88 21.41 -7.84
CA LYS A 559 43.29 21.01 -8.08
C LYS A 559 44.21 21.55 -6.98
N SER A 560 43.62 21.67 -5.79
CA SER A 560 44.24 22.20 -4.58
C SER A 560 44.68 21.05 -3.68
N ASP A 561 45.67 21.29 -2.83
CA ASP A 561 46.12 20.31 -1.86
C ASP A 561 45.18 20.28 -0.63
N ILE A 562 44.75 21.46 -0.14
CA ILE A 562 43.90 21.60 1.06
C ILE A 562 42.68 22.50 0.80
N VAL A 563 41.53 22.15 1.39
CA VAL A 563 40.34 23.02 1.51
C VAL A 563 39.94 23.18 2.97
N HIS A 564 39.95 24.41 3.47
CA HIS A 564 39.49 24.75 4.82
C HIS A 564 38.01 25.14 4.81
N ILE A 565 37.21 24.47 5.65
CA ILE A 565 35.75 24.57 5.74
C ILE A 565 35.37 25.22 7.09
N PRO A 566 34.76 26.41 7.10
CA PRO A 566 34.49 27.18 8.33
C PRO A 566 33.29 26.62 9.13
N ALA A 567 33.10 27.13 10.35
CA ALA A 567 32.04 26.69 11.25
C ALA A 567 30.61 26.91 10.73
N THR A 568 30.42 27.83 9.77
CA THR A 568 29.12 28.15 9.16
C THR A 568 28.62 27.13 8.14
N VAL A 569 29.49 26.24 7.65
CA VAL A 569 29.11 25.26 6.61
C VAL A 569 28.33 24.11 7.24
N GLU A 570 27.09 23.98 6.82
CA GLU A 570 26.12 22.98 7.27
C GLU A 570 26.17 21.71 6.41
N ASN A 571 26.52 21.86 5.13
CA ASN A 571 26.45 20.79 4.14
C ASN A 571 27.65 20.76 3.19
N TYR A 572 28.12 19.55 2.86
CA TYR A 572 28.99 19.28 1.72
C TYR A 572 28.18 18.49 0.68
N VAL A 573 28.25 18.86 -0.61
CA VAL A 573 27.40 18.27 -1.67
C VAL A 573 28.28 17.62 -2.75
N CYS A 574 28.18 16.30 -2.85
CA CYS A 574 28.69 15.52 -3.98
C CYS A 574 27.69 15.54 -5.15
N LEU A 575 28.19 15.69 -6.38
CA LEU A 575 27.40 15.69 -7.61
C LEU A 575 28.11 14.83 -8.68
N VAL A 576 27.33 14.26 -9.61
CA VAL A 576 27.83 13.36 -10.68
C VAL A 576 28.98 14.00 -11.45
N ASP A 577 28.77 15.21 -11.98
CA ASP A 577 29.72 15.94 -12.84
C ASP A 577 30.93 16.53 -12.07
N ALA A 578 31.07 16.18 -10.80
CA ALA A 578 31.89 16.87 -9.82
C ALA A 578 32.67 15.92 -8.88
N ALA A 579 32.46 14.61 -9.01
CA ALA A 579 32.88 13.63 -8.00
C ALA A 579 34.40 13.39 -7.92
N GLU A 580 35.14 13.65 -9.00
CA GLU A 580 36.60 13.86 -9.00
C GLU A 580 36.89 15.28 -8.46
N ASP A 581 37.07 15.37 -7.14
CA ASP A 581 37.28 16.66 -6.47
C ASP A 581 38.70 17.21 -6.62
N GLY A 582 39.70 16.35 -6.90
CA GLY A 582 41.11 16.71 -7.03
C GLY A 582 41.71 17.44 -5.81
N ILE A 583 41.12 17.22 -4.63
CA ILE A 583 41.60 17.67 -3.32
C ILE A 583 42.43 16.57 -2.67
N ALA A 584 43.40 16.91 -1.82
CA ALA A 584 44.16 15.92 -1.03
C ALA A 584 43.79 15.88 0.47
N TYR A 585 43.24 16.97 1.01
CA TYR A 585 42.86 17.09 2.42
C TYR A 585 41.70 18.09 2.63
N TYR A 586 40.67 17.71 3.39
CA TYR A 586 39.66 18.63 3.91
C TYR A 586 39.90 18.94 5.39
N ASP A 587 39.98 20.23 5.71
CA ASP A 587 40.19 20.74 7.06
C ASP A 587 38.91 21.44 7.55
N VAL A 588 38.08 20.74 8.33
CA VAL A 588 36.84 21.27 8.89
C VAL A 588 37.12 21.88 10.26
N ALA A 589 36.71 23.13 10.45
CA ALA A 589 36.91 23.87 11.70
C ALA A 589 36.39 23.10 12.93
N GLU A 590 37.16 23.08 14.02
CA GLU A 590 36.86 22.31 15.24
C GLU A 590 35.48 22.61 15.83
N ASP A 591 35.03 23.86 15.71
CA ASP A 591 33.78 24.42 16.20
C ASP A 591 32.61 24.34 15.20
N ASN A 592 32.80 23.80 13.99
CA ASN A 592 31.70 23.48 13.08
C ASN A 592 30.74 22.48 13.75
N PRO A 593 29.43 22.77 13.90
CA PRO A 593 28.51 21.90 14.63
C PRO A 593 27.82 20.84 13.76
N TYR A 594 28.04 20.84 12.45
CA TYR A 594 27.36 19.96 11.47
C TYR A 594 28.28 18.90 10.86
N LEU A 595 29.54 19.28 10.63
CA LEU A 595 30.57 18.49 9.95
C LEU A 595 31.82 18.35 10.84
N THR A 596 32.61 17.32 10.59
CA THR A 596 33.97 17.18 11.13
C THR A 596 34.87 16.51 10.10
N SER A 597 36.18 16.72 10.21
CA SER A 597 37.17 15.98 9.41
C SER A 597 38.07 15.13 10.29
N VAL A 598 38.43 13.94 9.80
CA VAL A 598 39.45 13.07 10.40
C VAL A 598 40.38 12.59 9.28
N ASP A 599 41.69 12.78 9.45
CA ASP A 599 42.73 12.50 8.43
C ASP A 599 42.43 13.09 7.03
N GLY A 600 41.71 14.22 6.98
CA GLY A 600 41.31 14.91 5.74
C GLY A 600 40.03 14.41 5.09
N ILE A 601 39.32 13.42 5.68
CA ILE A 601 38.04 12.85 5.23
C ILE A 601 36.88 13.56 5.96
N ILE A 602 35.82 13.94 5.24
CA ILE A 602 34.63 14.61 5.81
C ILE A 602 33.62 13.60 6.34
N TYR A 603 33.16 13.82 7.57
CA TYR A 603 32.07 13.11 8.26
C TYR A 603 31.02 14.10 8.78
N SER A 604 29.83 13.60 9.14
CA SER A 604 28.90 14.33 10.01
C SER A 604 29.51 14.54 11.41
N LYS A 605 29.09 15.57 12.17
CA LYS A 605 29.71 15.92 13.47
C LYS A 605 29.62 14.81 14.53
N ASP A 606 28.61 13.97 14.44
CA ASP A 606 28.38 12.78 15.27
C ASP A 606 29.14 11.53 14.77
N MET A 607 29.84 11.63 13.63
CA MET A 607 30.57 10.56 12.95
C MET A 607 29.71 9.34 12.56
N THR A 608 28.40 9.52 12.33
CA THR A 608 27.49 8.45 11.86
C THR A 608 27.40 8.33 10.33
N LYS A 609 27.67 9.42 9.58
CA LYS A 609 27.69 9.42 8.10
C LYS A 609 29.09 9.80 7.59
N LEU A 610 29.66 9.00 6.68
CA LEU A 610 30.89 9.36 5.94
C LEU A 610 30.49 10.05 4.64
N ILE A 611 30.94 11.29 4.46
CA ILE A 611 30.41 12.20 3.43
C ILE A 611 31.34 12.26 2.21
N LYS A 612 32.65 12.52 2.39
CA LYS A 612 33.61 12.52 1.27
C LYS A 612 35.05 12.26 1.71
N VAL A 613 35.71 11.32 1.01
CA VAL A 613 37.16 11.15 0.96
C VAL A 613 37.72 12.01 -0.19
N PRO A 614 38.76 12.82 0.03
CA PRO A 614 39.41 13.61 -1.02
C PRO A 614 40.04 12.70 -2.09
N SER A 615 39.89 13.02 -3.38
CA SER A 615 40.28 12.11 -4.47
C SER A 615 41.79 11.83 -4.50
N ARG A 616 42.61 12.81 -4.12
CA ARG A 616 44.07 12.71 -4.01
C ARG A 616 44.53 12.29 -2.60
N TYR A 617 43.68 11.64 -1.80
CA TYR A 617 44.03 11.16 -0.47
C TYR A 617 45.39 10.43 -0.46
N ALA A 618 46.27 10.82 0.45
CA ALA A 618 47.68 10.40 0.43
C ALA A 618 47.94 8.98 1.00
N GLY A 619 46.95 8.39 1.69
CA GLY A 619 47.06 7.07 2.28
C GLY A 619 46.71 5.94 1.31
N LYS A 620 47.43 4.81 1.41
CA LYS A 620 47.14 3.58 0.66
C LYS A 620 45.99 2.75 1.25
N LYS A 621 45.57 3.06 2.48
CA LYS A 621 44.51 2.35 3.20
C LYS A 621 43.64 3.36 3.93
N ILE A 622 42.34 3.12 3.93
CA ILE A 622 41.36 3.82 4.78
C ILE A 622 40.76 2.80 5.75
N VAL A 623 40.55 3.21 7.00
CA VAL A 623 39.74 2.46 7.99
C VAL A 623 38.59 3.39 8.39
N VAL A 624 37.37 3.00 8.04
CA VAL A 624 36.17 3.77 8.37
C VAL A 624 35.76 3.45 9.82
N PRO A 625 35.56 4.45 10.70
CA PRO A 625 35.24 4.20 12.11
C PRO A 625 33.93 3.45 12.32
N ASP A 626 33.87 2.56 13.32
CA ASP A 626 32.69 1.76 13.70
C ASP A 626 31.42 2.58 14.04
N THR A 627 31.58 3.88 14.28
CA THR A 627 30.47 4.83 14.48
C THR A 627 29.67 5.06 13.19
N VAL A 628 30.29 4.91 12.02
CA VAL A 628 29.67 5.15 10.71
C VAL A 628 28.65 4.05 10.41
N LYS A 629 27.42 4.46 10.10
CA LYS A 629 26.29 3.59 9.72
C LYS A 629 25.85 3.78 8.27
N SER A 630 26.20 4.91 7.64
CA SER A 630 25.94 5.15 6.21
C SER A 630 27.12 5.80 5.48
N ILE A 631 27.29 5.41 4.22
CA ILE A 631 28.21 6.01 3.26
C ILE A 631 27.37 6.88 2.31
N GLU A 632 27.72 8.15 2.11
CA GLU A 632 27.01 9.02 1.17
C GLU A 632 27.35 8.68 -0.31
N ASN A 633 26.52 9.16 -1.24
CA ASN A 633 26.79 8.99 -2.68
C ASN A 633 28.14 9.62 -3.07
N PHE A 634 28.91 8.96 -3.95
CA PHE A 634 30.24 9.40 -4.42
C PHE A 634 31.33 9.58 -3.33
N ALA A 635 31.11 9.09 -2.12
CA ALA A 635 31.97 9.37 -0.96
C ALA A 635 33.42 8.87 -1.11
N PHE A 636 33.65 7.79 -1.86
CA PHE A 636 34.98 7.26 -2.24
C PHE A 636 35.18 7.32 -3.76
N PHE A 637 34.57 8.27 -4.48
CA PHE A 637 34.72 8.35 -5.94
C PHE A 637 36.15 8.74 -6.35
N SER A 638 36.70 8.00 -7.33
CA SER A 638 37.97 8.23 -8.03
C SER A 638 39.19 8.46 -7.13
N LEU A 639 39.49 7.53 -6.23
CA LEU A 639 40.62 7.66 -5.29
C LEU A 639 41.97 7.29 -5.92
N ASP A 640 42.82 8.30 -6.12
CA ASP A 640 44.11 8.22 -6.83
C ASP A 640 45.13 7.25 -6.23
N ASN A 641 45.04 6.85 -4.97
CA ASN A 641 46.12 6.13 -4.27
C ASN A 641 45.66 5.00 -3.33
N VAL A 642 44.36 4.81 -3.13
CA VAL A 642 43.84 3.89 -2.11
C VAL A 642 43.81 2.46 -2.66
N GLU A 643 44.58 1.58 -2.03
CA GLU A 643 44.71 0.17 -2.40
C GLU A 643 43.75 -0.73 -1.58
N SER A 644 43.28 -0.26 -0.42
CA SER A 644 42.37 -1.01 0.46
C SER A 644 41.48 -0.11 1.32
N ILE A 645 40.23 -0.53 1.56
CA ILE A 645 39.29 0.17 2.44
C ILE A 645 38.68 -0.84 3.42
N GLU A 646 38.67 -0.48 4.71
CA GLU A 646 37.98 -1.24 5.77
C GLU A 646 36.68 -0.52 6.20
N LEU A 647 35.54 -1.20 6.08
CA LEU A 647 34.19 -0.75 6.40
C LEU A 647 33.64 -1.44 7.67
N PRO A 648 32.84 -0.74 8.51
CA PRO A 648 32.09 -1.34 9.62
C PRO A 648 31.06 -2.40 9.18
N ASN A 649 30.93 -3.47 9.97
CA ASN A 649 29.97 -4.56 9.72
C ASN A 649 28.48 -4.14 9.79
N ASP A 650 28.19 -2.98 10.38
CA ASP A 650 26.83 -2.45 10.59
C ASP A 650 26.22 -1.74 9.35
N ILE A 651 26.99 -1.53 8.27
CA ILE A 651 26.52 -0.78 7.10
C ILE A 651 25.58 -1.65 6.24
N GLU A 652 24.32 -1.21 6.10
CA GLU A 652 23.28 -1.93 5.36
C GLU A 652 23.25 -1.60 3.86
N VAL A 653 23.83 -0.45 3.46
CA VAL A 653 23.76 0.10 2.09
C VAL A 653 25.13 0.63 1.63
N ILE A 654 25.56 0.21 0.44
CA ILE A 654 26.61 0.88 -0.33
C ILE A 654 25.94 1.73 -1.41
N SER A 655 26.02 3.05 -1.23
CA SER A 655 25.26 4.06 -1.98
C SER A 655 25.76 4.28 -3.42
N ARG A 656 25.02 5.08 -4.19
CA ARG A 656 25.22 5.26 -5.64
C ARG A 656 26.61 5.82 -5.95
N CYS A 657 27.29 5.17 -6.91
CA CYS A 657 28.66 5.49 -7.33
C CYS A 657 29.69 5.56 -6.18
N ALA A 658 29.45 4.92 -5.02
CA ALA A 658 30.23 5.14 -3.80
C ALA A 658 31.75 5.03 -3.99
N PHE A 659 32.24 4.01 -4.71
CA PHE A 659 33.66 3.75 -4.99
C PHE A 659 34.03 3.91 -6.47
N SER A 660 33.12 4.42 -7.31
CA SER A 660 33.32 4.44 -8.76
C SER A 660 34.60 5.20 -9.16
N GLY A 661 35.33 4.69 -10.15
CA GLY A 661 36.59 5.24 -10.65
C GLY A 661 37.84 4.89 -9.82
N CYS A 662 37.75 4.07 -8.76
CA CYS A 662 38.92 3.68 -7.96
C CYS A 662 39.83 2.66 -8.66
N ASP A 663 40.60 3.12 -9.65
CA ASP A 663 41.46 2.28 -10.51
C ASP A 663 42.47 1.40 -9.72
N LYS A 664 42.98 1.88 -8.58
CA LYS A 664 43.98 1.18 -7.73
C LYS A 664 43.40 0.40 -6.55
N LEU A 665 42.10 0.43 -6.31
CA LEU A 665 41.49 -0.22 -5.15
C LEU A 665 41.48 -1.74 -5.34
N VAL A 666 42.22 -2.48 -4.52
CA VAL A 666 42.45 -3.93 -4.67
C VAL A 666 41.45 -4.77 -3.85
N SER A 667 40.98 -4.22 -2.72
CA SER A 667 40.08 -4.93 -1.79
C SER A 667 39.25 -3.97 -0.93
N VAL A 668 37.98 -4.34 -0.73
CA VAL A 668 37.07 -3.77 0.27
C VAL A 668 36.45 -4.93 1.04
N ASN A 669 36.40 -4.89 2.38
CA ASN A 669 35.59 -5.86 3.12
C ASN A 669 34.11 -5.46 3.02
N MET A 670 33.25 -6.43 2.69
CA MET A 670 31.81 -6.18 2.63
C MET A 670 31.20 -6.32 4.05
N PRO A 671 30.34 -5.40 4.49
CA PRO A 671 29.66 -5.50 5.77
C PRO A 671 28.79 -6.76 5.90
N GLU A 672 28.75 -7.35 7.10
CA GLU A 672 27.95 -8.57 7.37
C GLU A 672 26.43 -8.34 7.27
N LYS A 673 25.97 -7.08 7.37
CA LYS A 673 24.56 -6.68 7.24
C LYS A 673 24.21 -6.04 5.90
N LEU A 674 25.13 -6.03 4.93
CA LEU A 674 24.93 -5.37 3.65
C LEU A 674 23.72 -5.97 2.91
N GLY A 675 22.67 -5.18 2.68
CA GLY A 675 21.48 -5.59 1.93
C GLY A 675 21.45 -5.05 0.50
N ILE A 676 21.99 -3.85 0.29
CA ILE A 676 21.89 -3.10 -0.97
C ILE A 676 23.28 -2.67 -1.45
N ILE A 677 23.58 -2.97 -2.72
CA ILE A 677 24.66 -2.34 -3.49
C ILE A 677 24.00 -1.52 -4.60
N SER A 678 24.06 -0.19 -4.53
CA SER A 678 23.39 0.72 -5.48
C SER A 678 24.12 0.84 -6.83
N ASP A 679 23.48 1.52 -7.79
CA ASP A 679 24.01 1.68 -9.15
C ASP A 679 25.46 2.19 -9.16
N ASN A 680 26.25 1.62 -10.07
CA ASN A 680 27.62 2.00 -10.35
C ASN A 680 28.55 2.01 -9.12
N ALA A 681 28.18 1.36 -8.00
CA ALA A 681 28.89 1.39 -6.73
C ALA A 681 30.41 1.16 -6.85
N PHE A 682 30.85 0.22 -7.68
CA PHE A 682 32.25 -0.09 -7.96
C PHE A 682 32.63 0.09 -9.45
N ASN A 683 31.82 0.80 -10.25
CA ASN A 683 32.07 1.01 -11.68
C ASN A 683 33.49 1.58 -11.90
N GLY A 684 34.31 0.91 -12.73
CA GLY A 684 35.67 1.33 -13.07
C GLY A 684 36.76 0.96 -12.04
N CYS A 685 36.46 0.14 -11.02
CA CYS A 685 37.46 -0.33 -10.05
C CYS A 685 38.34 -1.45 -10.66
N THR A 686 39.17 -1.10 -11.65
CA THR A 686 39.88 -2.09 -12.49
C THR A 686 40.88 -2.97 -11.75
N ALA A 687 41.49 -2.52 -10.64
CA ALA A 687 42.41 -3.36 -9.83
C ALA A 687 41.72 -4.26 -8.79
N LEU A 688 40.39 -4.16 -8.64
CA LEU A 688 39.62 -4.80 -7.56
C LEU A 688 39.56 -6.32 -7.76
N LYS A 689 40.02 -7.08 -6.76
CA LYS A 689 40.26 -8.53 -6.86
C LYS A 689 39.67 -9.35 -5.72
N ASN A 690 39.56 -8.78 -4.52
CA ASN A 690 39.12 -9.49 -3.32
C ASN A 690 37.91 -8.78 -2.73
N VAL A 691 36.73 -9.10 -3.29
CA VAL A 691 35.40 -8.73 -2.79
C VAL A 691 34.52 -9.96 -2.96
N THR A 692 33.66 -10.24 -1.99
CA THR A 692 32.63 -11.30 -2.05
C THR A 692 31.31 -10.67 -1.67
N ILE A 693 30.27 -10.85 -2.48
CA ILE A 693 28.92 -10.34 -2.21
C ILE A 693 28.31 -11.17 -1.07
N PRO A 694 27.96 -10.57 0.09
CA PRO A 694 27.39 -11.30 1.22
C PRO A 694 26.01 -11.92 0.92
N ASP A 695 25.68 -13.03 1.59
CA ASP A 695 24.37 -13.69 1.47
C ASP A 695 23.19 -12.80 1.90
N SER A 696 23.44 -11.77 2.72
CA SER A 696 22.47 -10.75 3.11
C SER A 696 22.06 -9.81 1.98
N VAL A 697 22.87 -9.67 0.93
CA VAL A 697 22.56 -8.79 -0.21
C VAL A 697 21.37 -9.35 -0.96
N TYR A 698 20.37 -8.51 -1.17
CA TYR A 698 19.15 -8.81 -1.93
C TYR A 698 18.95 -7.89 -3.14
N TYR A 699 19.79 -6.86 -3.32
CA TYR A 699 19.74 -5.93 -4.43
C TYR A 699 21.15 -5.55 -4.93
N VAL A 700 21.35 -5.58 -6.25
CA VAL A 700 22.55 -5.08 -6.94
C VAL A 700 22.13 -4.18 -8.11
N GLY A 701 22.46 -2.89 -8.01
CA GLY A 701 22.05 -1.85 -8.96
C GLY A 701 22.79 -1.89 -10.30
N TYR A 702 22.34 -1.04 -11.22
CA TYR A 702 22.83 -1.03 -12.61
C TYR A 702 24.32 -0.69 -12.68
N ASN A 703 25.09 -1.47 -13.47
CA ASN A 703 26.55 -1.34 -13.63
C ASN A 703 27.35 -1.32 -12.32
N ALA A 704 26.82 -1.88 -11.22
CA ALA A 704 27.48 -1.85 -9.90
C ALA A 704 28.91 -2.43 -9.90
N PHE A 705 29.25 -3.34 -10.82
CA PHE A 705 30.57 -3.97 -10.97
C PHE A 705 31.19 -3.82 -12.37
N HIS A 706 30.66 -2.93 -13.21
CA HIS A 706 31.16 -2.67 -14.57
C HIS A 706 32.63 -2.21 -14.56
N ASP A 707 33.42 -2.62 -15.54
CA ASP A 707 34.87 -2.33 -15.64
C ASP A 707 35.68 -2.70 -14.37
N THR A 708 35.33 -3.81 -13.69
CA THR A 708 36.12 -4.37 -12.58
C THR A 708 36.74 -5.73 -12.92
N SER A 709 37.92 -6.04 -12.38
CA SER A 709 38.55 -7.37 -12.55
C SER A 709 37.91 -8.49 -11.71
N LEU A 710 36.73 -8.23 -11.13
CA LEU A 710 35.95 -9.18 -10.34
C LEU A 710 35.02 -10.05 -11.19
N VAL A 711 34.58 -9.56 -12.36
CA VAL A 711 33.49 -10.14 -13.13
C VAL A 711 34.01 -11.27 -14.04
N GLU A 712 33.50 -12.49 -13.85
CA GLU A 712 33.83 -13.64 -14.69
C GLU A 712 32.83 -13.75 -15.85
N PHE A 713 33.31 -13.52 -17.08
CA PHE A 713 32.47 -13.59 -18.28
C PHE A 713 32.39 -15.01 -18.86
N GLU A 714 31.17 -15.55 -18.97
CA GLU A 714 30.86 -16.78 -19.71
C GLU A 714 29.84 -16.45 -20.80
N LYS A 715 30.19 -16.68 -22.08
CA LYS A 715 29.31 -16.48 -23.26
C LYS A 715 28.69 -15.07 -23.37
N GLY A 716 29.40 -14.04 -22.89
CA GLY A 716 28.92 -12.65 -22.87
C GLY A 716 28.06 -12.28 -21.66
N LEU A 717 27.88 -13.17 -20.69
CA LEU A 717 27.29 -12.85 -19.38
C LEU A 717 28.38 -12.73 -18.32
N GLY A 718 28.40 -11.61 -17.60
CA GLY A 718 29.36 -11.29 -16.54
C GLY A 718 28.81 -11.61 -15.15
N TYR A 719 29.41 -12.61 -14.49
CA TYR A 719 28.98 -13.11 -13.18
C TYR A 719 29.89 -12.62 -12.04
N LYS A 720 29.31 -12.48 -10.85
CA LYS A 720 30.06 -12.34 -9.59
C LYS A 720 29.43 -13.15 -8.46
N ASP A 721 30.20 -14.10 -7.91
CA ASP A 721 29.73 -15.04 -6.89
C ASP A 721 28.42 -15.73 -7.33
N GLY A 722 27.34 -15.60 -6.56
CA GLY A 722 26.00 -16.10 -6.91
C GLY A 722 25.17 -15.17 -7.80
N TRP A 723 25.72 -14.06 -8.31
CA TRP A 723 24.99 -13.04 -9.05
C TRP A 723 25.39 -12.97 -10.53
N LEU A 724 24.40 -12.75 -11.41
CA LEU A 724 24.63 -12.13 -12.71
C LEU A 724 24.66 -10.60 -12.51
N VAL A 725 25.73 -9.93 -12.94
CA VAL A 725 25.96 -8.49 -12.67
C VAL A 725 26.19 -7.64 -13.92
N GLU A 726 26.48 -8.24 -15.07
CA GLU A 726 26.79 -7.52 -16.30
C GLU A 726 26.47 -8.36 -17.57
N VAL A 727 26.30 -7.67 -18.70
CA VAL A 727 26.22 -8.25 -20.05
C VAL A 727 27.27 -7.58 -20.93
N GLU A 728 28.01 -8.36 -21.71
CA GLU A 728 29.08 -7.86 -22.58
C GLU A 728 28.50 -7.01 -23.72
N HIS A 729 28.89 -5.73 -23.78
CA HIS A 729 28.41 -4.75 -24.75
C HIS A 729 29.02 -4.95 -26.15
N GLY A 730 28.76 -6.11 -26.76
CA GLY A 730 29.21 -6.46 -28.11
C GLY A 730 28.56 -5.58 -29.19
N ASN A 731 29.37 -5.12 -30.15
CA ASN A 731 28.92 -4.33 -31.31
C ASN A 731 28.11 -5.16 -32.32
N GLY A 732 26.88 -5.52 -31.94
CA GLY A 732 25.82 -6.02 -32.81
C GLY A 732 25.64 -7.54 -32.86
N LYS A 733 24.37 -7.96 -32.84
CA LYS A 733 23.84 -9.25 -33.32
C LYS A 733 24.42 -10.52 -32.66
N SER A 734 24.14 -10.69 -31.38
CA SER A 734 23.82 -12.05 -30.89
C SER A 734 22.35 -12.33 -31.21
N GLU A 735 22.08 -13.33 -32.04
CA GLU A 735 20.73 -13.89 -32.27
C GLU A 735 20.48 -15.13 -31.39
N ALA A 736 21.31 -15.35 -30.37
CA ALA A 736 21.26 -16.52 -29.49
C ALA A 736 20.55 -16.23 -28.16
N LEU A 737 19.77 -17.21 -27.70
CA LEU A 737 19.14 -17.25 -26.38
C LEU A 737 20.21 -17.18 -25.28
N VAL A 738 20.06 -16.20 -24.39
CA VAL A 738 20.94 -15.95 -23.25
C VAL A 738 20.51 -16.81 -22.07
N ASN A 739 21.13 -18.00 -21.99
CA ASN A 739 20.91 -18.94 -20.90
C ASN A 739 21.72 -18.53 -19.66
N ILE A 740 21.05 -18.03 -18.62
CA ILE A 740 21.70 -17.76 -17.34
C ILE A 740 22.12 -19.09 -16.69
N LYS A 741 23.31 -19.09 -16.11
CA LYS A 741 23.99 -20.29 -15.60
C LYS A 741 23.27 -20.88 -14.38
N GLU A 742 23.00 -22.18 -14.42
CA GLU A 742 22.44 -22.92 -13.27
C GLU A 742 23.34 -22.76 -12.04
N GLY A 743 22.73 -22.50 -10.88
CA GLY A 743 23.45 -22.08 -9.66
C GLY A 743 23.55 -20.56 -9.48
N THR A 744 23.15 -19.74 -10.46
CA THR A 744 22.96 -18.29 -10.27
C THR A 744 21.77 -18.08 -9.33
N THR A 745 21.98 -17.34 -8.24
CA THR A 745 20.99 -17.05 -7.20
C THR A 745 20.39 -15.64 -7.29
N GLY A 746 21.12 -14.69 -7.89
CA GLY A 746 20.69 -13.31 -8.02
C GLY A 746 20.94 -12.72 -9.40
N VAL A 747 20.14 -11.72 -9.79
CA VAL A 747 20.34 -10.95 -11.02
C VAL A 747 20.25 -9.45 -10.71
N ALA A 748 21.30 -8.71 -11.07
CA ALA A 748 21.37 -7.25 -11.01
C ALA A 748 20.48 -6.59 -12.09
N ALA A 749 20.32 -5.28 -12.05
CA ALA A 749 19.77 -4.55 -13.20
C ALA A 749 20.78 -4.60 -14.38
N ILE A 750 20.41 -5.24 -15.48
CA ILE A 750 21.27 -5.47 -16.67
C ILE A 750 20.55 -5.16 -17.98
N TYR A 751 21.32 -4.84 -19.03
CA TYR A 751 20.79 -4.57 -20.37
C TYR A 751 20.89 -5.84 -21.23
N ALA A 752 19.75 -6.36 -21.71
CA ALA A 752 19.69 -7.56 -22.56
C ALA A 752 19.05 -7.25 -23.92
N ASN A 753 19.79 -7.52 -25.00
CA ASN A 753 19.39 -7.28 -26.39
C ASN A 753 19.11 -8.57 -27.17
N THR A 754 18.67 -9.62 -26.48
CA THR A 754 18.25 -10.91 -27.05
C THR A 754 17.41 -11.66 -26.01
N ASP A 755 16.76 -12.75 -26.41
CA ASP A 755 15.92 -13.59 -25.56
C ASP A 755 16.71 -14.21 -24.40
N ILE A 756 16.04 -14.51 -23.27
CA ILE A 756 16.71 -14.84 -22.00
C ILE A 756 16.06 -16.01 -21.25
N THR A 757 16.86 -16.79 -20.51
CA THR A 757 16.37 -17.89 -19.66
C THR A 757 16.84 -17.72 -18.21
N LEU A 758 15.89 -17.73 -17.26
CA LEU A 758 16.10 -17.63 -15.81
C LEU A 758 15.99 -19.03 -15.17
N PRO A 759 17.09 -19.62 -14.64
CA PRO A 759 17.07 -20.95 -14.02
C PRO A 759 16.40 -20.96 -12.64
N LYS A 760 16.04 -22.15 -12.14
CA LYS A 760 15.29 -22.31 -10.88
C LYS A 760 16.06 -21.87 -9.62
N THR A 761 17.39 -21.73 -9.70
CA THR A 761 18.18 -21.22 -8.58
C THR A 761 18.05 -19.71 -8.34
N VAL A 762 17.57 -18.93 -9.32
CA VAL A 762 17.39 -17.48 -9.14
C VAL A 762 16.29 -17.25 -8.10
N THR A 763 16.61 -16.51 -7.05
CA THR A 763 15.73 -16.21 -5.91
C THR A 763 15.84 -14.76 -5.43
N LYS A 764 16.76 -13.98 -6.02
CA LYS A 764 16.99 -12.57 -5.76
C LYS A 764 16.97 -11.80 -7.09
N MET A 765 16.23 -10.70 -7.15
CA MET A 765 16.08 -9.91 -8.37
C MET A 765 16.16 -8.44 -8.00
N SER A 766 16.83 -7.65 -8.82
CA SER A 766 16.97 -6.20 -8.62
C SER A 766 15.94 -5.44 -9.45
N TRP A 767 15.56 -4.25 -9.01
CA TRP A 767 14.58 -3.40 -9.71
C TRP A 767 15.04 -3.10 -11.14
N GLY A 768 14.16 -3.26 -12.14
CA GLY A 768 14.54 -3.14 -13.55
C GLY A 768 15.53 -4.22 -14.00
N MET A 769 15.39 -5.45 -13.46
CA MET A 769 16.33 -6.57 -13.63
C MET A 769 16.83 -6.73 -15.06
N ILE A 770 15.95 -6.65 -16.06
CA ILE A 770 16.32 -6.73 -17.48
C ILE A 770 15.73 -5.54 -18.25
N GLU A 771 16.61 -4.65 -18.72
CA GLU A 771 16.28 -3.52 -19.59
C GLU A 771 16.58 -3.87 -21.07
N GLY A 772 15.72 -3.46 -22.00
CA GLY A 772 15.77 -3.90 -23.40
C GLY A 772 15.36 -2.80 -24.37
N SER A 773 16.16 -1.74 -24.46
CA SER A 773 15.84 -0.51 -25.22
C SER A 773 15.96 -0.63 -26.74
N ASP A 774 16.77 -1.56 -27.26
CA ASP A 774 17.16 -1.62 -28.68
C ASP A 774 16.73 -2.94 -29.36
N ARG A 775 15.43 -3.09 -29.63
CA ARG A 775 14.79 -4.07 -30.57
C ARG A 775 15.04 -5.58 -30.33
N GLY A 776 15.86 -5.97 -29.35
CA GLY A 776 16.46 -7.31 -29.23
C GLY A 776 15.64 -8.35 -28.45
N LEU A 777 15.45 -8.14 -27.15
CA LEU A 777 14.73 -9.05 -26.26
C LEU A 777 13.24 -9.16 -26.67
N ARG A 778 12.80 -10.39 -27.00
CA ARG A 778 11.42 -10.71 -27.44
C ARG A 778 10.77 -11.83 -26.63
N ARG A 779 11.56 -12.71 -26.02
CA ARG A 779 11.10 -13.83 -25.19
C ARG A 779 11.89 -13.93 -23.88
N ALA A 780 11.19 -14.25 -22.80
CA ALA A 780 11.77 -14.65 -21.52
C ALA A 780 11.25 -16.03 -21.09
N ASP A 781 12.17 -16.93 -20.76
CA ASP A 781 11.89 -18.29 -20.27
C ASP A 781 12.21 -18.37 -18.77
N VAL A 782 11.21 -18.65 -17.93
CA VAL A 782 11.29 -18.53 -16.48
C VAL A 782 11.06 -19.89 -15.82
N TYR A 783 12.15 -20.49 -15.32
CA TYR A 783 12.12 -21.69 -14.47
C TYR A 783 12.25 -21.36 -12.97
N SER A 784 12.41 -20.06 -12.66
CA SER A 784 12.46 -19.53 -11.30
C SER A 784 11.18 -19.81 -10.51
N HIS A 785 11.34 -20.13 -9.22
CA HIS A 785 10.23 -20.26 -8.28
C HIS A 785 9.73 -18.91 -7.74
N VAL A 786 10.45 -17.81 -8.00
CA VAL A 786 10.07 -16.44 -7.62
C VAL A 786 10.32 -15.50 -8.78
N LEU A 787 9.41 -14.57 -9.05
CA LEU A 787 9.57 -13.56 -10.10
C LEU A 787 9.19 -12.17 -9.59
N ASP A 788 10.14 -11.23 -9.58
CA ASP A 788 9.88 -9.87 -9.11
C ASP A 788 8.95 -9.10 -10.05
N TYR A 789 8.15 -8.20 -9.47
CA TYR A 789 7.06 -7.53 -10.15
C TYR A 789 7.53 -6.55 -11.26
N ASP A 790 8.71 -5.93 -11.07
CA ASP A 790 9.33 -4.97 -12.01
C ASP A 790 10.46 -5.60 -12.86
N ALA A 791 10.62 -6.94 -12.86
CA ALA A 791 11.72 -7.66 -13.50
C ALA A 791 11.94 -7.37 -15.01
N PHE A 792 10.90 -6.95 -15.72
CA PHE A 792 10.92 -6.65 -17.16
C PHE A 792 10.40 -5.23 -17.50
N VAL A 793 10.35 -4.31 -16.54
CA VAL A 793 9.63 -3.02 -16.69
C VAL A 793 10.13 -2.13 -17.84
N ASN A 794 11.41 -2.27 -18.24
CA ASN A 794 12.04 -1.55 -19.36
C ASN A 794 12.40 -2.47 -20.56
N ALA A 795 11.81 -3.67 -20.65
CA ALA A 795 11.98 -4.59 -21.78
C ALA A 795 10.99 -4.29 -22.92
N TRP A 796 11.12 -3.13 -23.57
CA TRP A 796 10.09 -2.56 -24.47
C TRP A 796 9.64 -3.47 -25.64
N PHE A 797 10.47 -4.42 -26.09
CA PHE A 797 10.16 -5.29 -27.24
C PHE A 797 9.75 -6.73 -26.86
N LEU A 798 9.66 -7.04 -25.56
CA LEU A 798 9.30 -8.37 -25.02
C LEU A 798 7.83 -8.72 -25.36
N LYS A 799 7.65 -9.85 -26.05
CA LYS A 799 6.35 -10.38 -26.50
C LYS A 799 5.90 -11.58 -25.70
N ASP A 800 6.78 -12.51 -25.39
CA ASP A 800 6.40 -13.80 -24.80
C ASP A 800 7.13 -14.06 -23.48
N ILE A 801 6.39 -14.35 -22.42
CA ILE A 801 6.95 -14.73 -21.10
C ILE A 801 6.47 -16.14 -20.79
N TYR A 802 7.35 -17.14 -20.88
CA TYR A 802 7.05 -18.54 -20.58
C TYR A 802 7.40 -18.86 -19.13
N ILE A 803 6.41 -19.15 -18.28
CA ILE A 803 6.61 -19.51 -16.87
C ILE A 803 6.44 -21.02 -16.71
N TYR A 804 7.57 -21.70 -16.50
CA TYR A 804 7.71 -23.16 -16.44
C TYR A 804 7.57 -23.74 -15.03
N ASP A 805 7.57 -22.92 -13.99
CA ASP A 805 7.22 -23.34 -12.64
C ASP A 805 5.73 -23.02 -12.35
N PRO A 806 4.84 -24.02 -12.22
CA PRO A 806 3.42 -23.79 -11.93
C PRO A 806 3.17 -23.20 -10.54
N GLU A 807 4.15 -23.29 -9.63
CA GLU A 807 4.11 -22.75 -8.26
C GLU A 807 4.88 -21.42 -8.13
N CYS A 808 5.28 -20.79 -9.25
CA CYS A 808 6.09 -19.56 -9.24
C CYS A 808 5.41 -18.42 -8.45
N GLU A 809 6.05 -17.95 -7.38
CA GLU A 809 5.64 -16.76 -6.64
C GLU A 809 5.97 -15.49 -7.45
N ILE A 810 5.04 -15.10 -8.32
CA ILE A 810 5.10 -13.80 -9.00
C ILE A 810 4.73 -12.72 -7.97
N CYS A 811 5.71 -11.90 -7.61
CA CYS A 811 5.54 -10.82 -6.65
C CYS A 811 4.50 -9.81 -7.17
N ALA A 812 3.65 -9.28 -6.28
CA ALA A 812 2.55 -8.39 -6.64
C ALA A 812 2.89 -6.92 -6.33
N GLY A 813 2.79 -6.07 -7.35
CA GLY A 813 2.87 -4.61 -7.24
C GLY A 813 2.11 -3.94 -8.39
N ASP A 814 1.79 -2.64 -8.27
CA ASP A 814 0.88 -1.92 -9.19
C ASP A 814 1.40 -1.73 -10.64
N GLN A 815 2.62 -2.19 -10.95
CA GLN A 815 3.21 -2.22 -12.29
C GLN A 815 3.75 -3.64 -12.55
N THR A 816 3.11 -4.41 -13.41
CA THR A 816 3.30 -5.87 -13.49
C THR A 816 3.85 -6.36 -14.81
N MET A 817 5.14 -6.72 -14.89
CA MET A 817 5.78 -7.30 -16.10
C MET A 817 5.44 -6.59 -17.42
N ARG A 818 5.26 -5.25 -17.40
CA ARG A 818 4.72 -4.48 -18.52
C ARG A 818 5.80 -4.00 -19.48
N ALA A 819 6.16 -4.86 -20.42
CA ALA A 819 6.85 -4.48 -21.64
C ALA A 819 6.04 -3.42 -22.42
N LYS A 820 6.62 -2.23 -22.63
CA LYS A 820 5.99 -1.15 -23.42
C LYS A 820 6.33 -1.26 -24.90
N HIS A 821 5.49 -1.93 -25.68
CA HIS A 821 5.69 -2.01 -27.13
C HIS A 821 5.58 -0.63 -27.79
N TYR A 822 6.61 -0.24 -28.55
CA TYR A 822 6.58 0.91 -29.45
C TYR A 822 6.67 0.41 -30.89
N GLU A 823 5.62 0.64 -31.69
CA GLU A 823 5.68 0.48 -33.15
C GLU A 823 6.53 1.59 -33.76
N TYR A 824 7.85 1.42 -33.74
CA TYR A 824 8.75 2.20 -34.58
C TYR A 824 8.46 1.91 -36.06
N ALA A 825 7.90 2.88 -36.77
CA ALA A 825 7.95 2.89 -38.23
C ALA A 825 9.42 2.81 -38.68
N ASP A 826 9.75 1.84 -39.54
CA ASP A 826 11.15 1.50 -39.86
C ASP A 826 11.91 2.59 -40.64
N GLU A 827 11.25 3.67 -41.06
CA GLU A 827 11.87 4.80 -41.77
C GLU A 827 12.80 5.67 -40.90
N LEU A 828 12.74 5.58 -39.56
CA LEU A 828 13.63 6.32 -38.65
C LEU A 828 14.96 5.61 -38.33
N VAL A 829 15.18 4.39 -38.83
CA VAL A 829 16.28 3.52 -38.38
C VAL A 829 17.65 3.89 -38.96
N GLU A 830 17.71 4.53 -40.14
CA GLU A 830 18.97 4.82 -40.84
C GLU A 830 19.89 5.84 -40.13
N TYR A 831 19.42 6.54 -39.08
CA TYR A 831 20.19 7.63 -38.44
C TYR A 831 21.19 7.18 -37.35
N ARG A 832 21.27 5.89 -36.99
CA ARG A 832 22.12 5.41 -35.87
C ARG A 832 23.52 4.87 -36.26
N GLU A 833 23.85 4.67 -37.53
CA GLU A 833 25.21 4.26 -37.94
C GLU A 833 26.18 5.47 -37.99
N GLY A 834 26.38 6.13 -36.84
CA GLY A 834 26.94 7.51 -36.77
C GLY A 834 28.13 7.80 -35.83
N GLY A 835 28.52 6.88 -34.95
CA GLY A 835 29.73 7.02 -34.11
C GLY A 835 29.60 7.88 -32.84
N TYR A 836 30.54 7.67 -31.90
CA TYR A 836 30.62 8.38 -30.61
C TYR A 836 30.96 9.87 -30.74
N HIS A 837 30.22 10.75 -30.06
CA HIS A 837 30.77 11.93 -29.34
C HIS A 837 29.72 12.55 -28.39
N GLU A 838 30.17 13.37 -27.43
CA GLU A 838 29.28 13.97 -26.42
C GLU A 838 28.37 15.06 -27.00
N GLN A 839 27.09 15.04 -26.64
CA GLN A 839 26.36 16.25 -26.21
C GLN A 839 25.02 15.92 -25.54
N TYR A 840 24.74 16.57 -24.40
CA TYR A 840 23.42 16.62 -23.78
C TYR A 840 22.49 17.51 -24.61
N THR A 841 21.98 16.98 -25.73
CA THR A 841 20.95 17.64 -26.53
C THR A 841 19.78 16.71 -26.82
N ASP A 842 18.72 16.95 -26.06
CA ASP A 842 17.34 16.88 -26.50
C ASP A 842 16.63 15.51 -26.59
N ALA A 843 16.82 14.70 -25.55
CA ALA A 843 15.81 13.73 -25.11
C ALA A 843 14.41 14.38 -24.89
N ARG A 844 14.34 15.70 -24.73
CA ARG A 844 13.08 16.47 -24.62
C ARG A 844 12.33 16.55 -25.94
N THR A 845 13.00 16.79 -27.07
CA THR A 845 12.38 16.74 -28.40
C THR A 845 11.92 15.33 -28.74
N LEU A 846 12.73 14.29 -28.44
CA LEU A 846 12.28 12.90 -28.63
C LEU A 846 11.06 12.57 -27.75
N ALA A 847 11.05 13.01 -26.49
CA ALA A 847 9.90 12.87 -25.60
C ALA A 847 8.67 13.68 -26.07
N ASN A 848 8.87 14.86 -26.66
CA ASN A 848 7.77 15.68 -27.18
C ASN A 848 7.11 15.05 -28.42
N GLU A 849 7.88 14.41 -29.31
CA GLU A 849 7.34 13.66 -30.44
C GLU A 849 6.66 12.36 -29.99
N LEU A 850 7.12 11.73 -28.90
CA LEU A 850 6.43 10.60 -28.25
C LEU A 850 5.14 11.04 -27.53
N ASN A 851 5.10 12.24 -26.92
CA ASN A 851 3.91 12.77 -26.21
C ASN A 851 2.68 12.96 -27.13
N GLU A 852 2.87 13.20 -28.44
CA GLU A 852 1.74 13.23 -29.38
C GLU A 852 1.18 11.82 -29.69
N ILE A 853 1.96 10.76 -29.45
CA ILE A 853 1.55 9.35 -29.64
C ILE A 853 0.83 8.81 -28.39
N GLU A 854 1.11 9.32 -27.18
CA GLU A 854 0.51 8.83 -25.91
C GLU A 854 -1.04 8.90 -25.85
N ASN A 855 -1.68 9.67 -26.74
CA ASN A 855 -3.15 9.71 -26.85
C ASN A 855 -3.74 8.58 -27.73
N SER A 856 -2.90 7.68 -28.26
CA SER A 856 -3.32 6.47 -28.97
C SER A 856 -3.03 5.23 -28.12
N ARG A 857 -4.04 4.35 -27.99
CA ARG A 857 -3.89 3.07 -27.29
C ARG A 857 -2.85 2.20 -28.00
N VAL A 858 -1.79 1.79 -27.31
CA VAL A 858 -1.04 0.57 -27.65
C VAL A 858 -1.41 -0.51 -26.63
N LEU A 859 -1.76 -1.70 -27.12
CA LEU A 859 -2.55 -2.68 -26.40
C LEU A 859 -1.84 -4.03 -26.32
N GLU A 860 -1.95 -4.67 -25.15
CA GLU A 860 -2.29 -6.10 -24.99
C GLU A 860 -1.39 -7.17 -25.67
N ASP A 861 -0.27 -6.84 -26.31
CA ASP A 861 0.50 -7.78 -27.16
C ASP A 861 1.59 -8.60 -26.47
N THR A 862 1.82 -8.42 -25.16
CA THR A 862 2.63 -9.34 -24.35
C THR A 862 1.76 -10.50 -23.86
N VAL A 863 2.19 -11.73 -24.16
CA VAL A 863 1.53 -12.99 -23.78
C VAL A 863 2.31 -13.66 -22.64
N ILE A 864 1.61 -13.99 -21.57
CA ILE A 864 2.11 -14.88 -20.52
C ILE A 864 1.71 -16.31 -20.89
N HIS A 865 2.69 -17.17 -21.11
CA HIS A 865 2.51 -18.59 -21.33
C HIS A 865 2.73 -19.32 -20.00
N GLY A 866 1.79 -20.17 -19.58
CA GLY A 866 1.87 -20.88 -18.30
C GLY A 866 0.91 -22.06 -18.20
N TYR A 867 0.77 -22.64 -17.01
CA TYR A 867 -0.15 -23.77 -16.78
C TYR A 867 -1.55 -23.28 -16.35
N GLU A 868 -2.61 -23.98 -16.78
CA GLU A 868 -3.99 -23.69 -16.35
C GLU A 868 -4.12 -23.86 -14.82
N GLY A 869 -4.73 -22.88 -14.16
CA GLY A 869 -4.85 -22.81 -12.69
C GLY A 869 -3.61 -22.32 -11.95
N SER A 870 -2.53 -21.95 -12.64
CA SER A 870 -1.28 -21.46 -12.01
C SER A 870 -1.35 -20.00 -11.53
N THR A 871 -0.34 -19.59 -10.76
CA THR A 871 -0.08 -18.19 -10.40
C THR A 871 0.04 -17.28 -11.64
N ALA A 872 0.64 -17.78 -12.73
CA ALA A 872 0.79 -17.06 -13.99
C ALA A 872 -0.56 -16.75 -14.66
N GLU A 873 -1.52 -17.68 -14.66
CA GLU A 873 -2.88 -17.41 -15.15
C GLU A 873 -3.58 -16.37 -14.26
N ALA A 874 -3.53 -16.57 -12.93
CA ALA A 874 -4.17 -15.68 -11.97
C ALA A 874 -3.64 -14.24 -12.10
N TYR A 875 -2.33 -14.08 -12.29
CA TYR A 875 -1.65 -12.80 -12.50
C TYR A 875 -2.04 -12.17 -13.84
N ALA A 876 -1.97 -12.90 -14.95
CA ALA A 876 -2.37 -12.40 -16.27
C ALA A 876 -3.82 -11.89 -16.27
N LYS A 877 -4.72 -12.67 -15.66
CA LYS A 877 -6.14 -12.35 -15.47
C LYS A 877 -6.38 -11.15 -14.55
N MET A 878 -5.60 -11.00 -13.48
CA MET A 878 -5.70 -9.87 -12.54
C MET A 878 -5.33 -8.53 -13.20
N TYR A 879 -4.34 -8.53 -14.11
CA TYR A 879 -3.79 -7.30 -14.71
C TYR A 879 -4.18 -7.05 -16.18
N GLY A 880 -5.07 -7.89 -16.73
CA GLY A 880 -5.64 -7.73 -18.09
C GLY A 880 -4.69 -8.12 -19.22
N LEU A 881 -3.73 -9.02 -18.97
CA LEU A 881 -2.76 -9.49 -19.95
C LEU A 881 -3.29 -10.72 -20.71
N LYS A 882 -2.76 -10.98 -21.91
CA LYS A 882 -3.05 -12.24 -22.63
C LYS A 882 -2.41 -13.41 -21.89
N PHE A 883 -3.17 -14.49 -21.70
CA PHE A 883 -2.68 -15.75 -21.17
C PHE A 883 -2.88 -16.86 -22.21
N GLU A 884 -1.85 -17.66 -22.45
CA GLU A 884 -1.93 -18.88 -23.26
C GLU A 884 -1.46 -20.09 -22.42
N ALA A 885 -2.31 -21.13 -22.38
CA ALA A 885 -1.99 -22.34 -21.62
C ALA A 885 -0.99 -23.20 -22.41
N MET A 886 0.13 -23.57 -21.78
CA MET A 886 1.13 -24.46 -22.39
C MET A 886 0.58 -25.88 -22.58
N ASP A 887 0.85 -26.49 -23.73
CA ASP A 887 0.44 -27.87 -24.05
C ASP A 887 1.20 -28.90 -23.20
N ASP A 888 0.53 -29.41 -22.16
CA ASP A 888 1.08 -30.34 -21.20
C ASP A 888 1.07 -31.82 -21.68
N THR A 889 0.70 -32.11 -22.93
CA THR A 889 0.59 -33.49 -23.46
C THR A 889 1.94 -34.17 -23.71
N ASN A 890 3.05 -33.43 -23.60
CA ASN A 890 4.41 -33.93 -23.84
C ASN A 890 5.36 -33.86 -22.64
N ALA A 891 5.00 -33.14 -21.56
CA ALA A 891 5.94 -32.68 -20.52
C ALA A 891 6.65 -33.77 -19.68
N TYR A 892 6.21 -35.03 -19.73
CA TYR A 892 6.86 -36.15 -19.02
C TYR A 892 6.80 -37.39 -19.91
N LYS A 893 7.89 -37.74 -20.60
CA LYS A 893 7.95 -38.89 -21.52
C LYS A 893 9.28 -39.64 -21.45
N ASN A 894 9.20 -40.96 -21.62
CA ASN A 894 10.35 -41.89 -21.65
C ASN A 894 11.25 -41.88 -20.40
N GLY A 895 10.78 -41.35 -19.27
CA GLY A 895 11.54 -41.21 -18.03
C GLY A 895 12.13 -39.83 -17.78
N ASP A 896 11.80 -38.84 -18.61
CA ASP A 896 11.80 -37.44 -18.16
C ASP A 896 10.74 -37.30 -17.05
N LEU A 897 11.16 -36.84 -15.87
CA LEU A 897 10.37 -36.76 -14.64
C LEU A 897 10.41 -35.37 -14.00
N ASN A 898 11.40 -34.54 -14.29
CA ASN A 898 11.42 -33.14 -13.89
C ASN A 898 10.77 -32.21 -14.94
N GLY A 899 10.59 -32.67 -16.18
CA GLY A 899 10.11 -31.87 -17.30
C GLY A 899 11.19 -31.07 -18.02
N ASP A 900 12.48 -31.39 -17.84
CA ASP A 900 13.60 -30.66 -18.45
C ASP A 900 13.87 -31.03 -19.92
N GLY A 901 13.15 -32.02 -20.46
CA GLY A 901 13.27 -32.50 -21.84
C GLY A 901 14.36 -33.56 -22.05
N GLN A 902 15.06 -33.97 -21.00
CA GLN A 902 16.13 -34.97 -21.06
C GLN A 902 15.83 -36.17 -20.15
N PHE A 903 16.66 -37.21 -20.25
CA PHE A 903 16.59 -38.41 -19.42
C PHE A 903 17.92 -38.57 -18.71
N ASN A 904 18.00 -38.11 -17.45
CA ASN A 904 19.28 -37.89 -16.78
C ASN A 904 19.28 -38.28 -15.29
N VAL A 905 20.33 -37.87 -14.57
CA VAL A 905 20.51 -38.21 -13.15
C VAL A 905 19.50 -37.47 -12.25
N GLY A 906 18.99 -36.30 -12.67
CA GLY A 906 17.90 -35.58 -12.01
C GLY A 906 16.62 -36.41 -11.92
N ASP A 907 16.23 -37.06 -13.02
CA ASP A 907 15.07 -37.96 -13.07
C ASP A 907 15.27 -39.20 -12.20
N LEU A 908 16.47 -39.79 -12.26
CA LEU A 908 16.84 -40.87 -11.35
C LEU A 908 16.81 -40.42 -9.87
N VAL A 909 17.14 -39.16 -9.56
CA VAL A 909 17.01 -38.61 -8.19
C VAL A 909 15.54 -38.45 -7.80
N LEU A 910 14.67 -37.92 -8.68
CA LEU A 910 13.23 -37.84 -8.43
C LEU A 910 12.61 -39.23 -8.27
N MET A 911 13.00 -40.20 -9.10
CA MET A 911 12.56 -41.59 -9.01
C MET A 911 13.03 -42.28 -7.73
N ASN A 912 14.27 -42.06 -7.29
CA ASN A 912 14.70 -42.54 -5.97
C ASN A 912 13.93 -41.83 -4.85
N ARG A 913 13.69 -40.51 -4.92
CA ARG A 913 12.88 -39.80 -3.91
C ARG A 913 11.45 -40.33 -3.84
N TYR A 914 10.84 -40.64 -4.99
CA TYR A 914 9.52 -41.24 -5.10
C TYR A 914 9.44 -42.59 -4.38
N ILE A 915 10.36 -43.50 -4.68
CA ILE A 915 10.44 -44.83 -4.03
C ILE A 915 10.76 -44.75 -2.54
N HIS A 916 11.43 -43.68 -2.09
CA HIS A 916 11.67 -43.42 -0.66
C HIS A 916 10.55 -42.58 0.00
N GLY A 917 9.43 -42.31 -0.69
CA GLY A 917 8.28 -41.58 -0.15
C GLY A 917 8.53 -40.09 0.13
N THR A 918 9.57 -39.50 -0.48
CA THR A 918 10.00 -38.10 -0.30
C THR A 918 9.70 -37.19 -1.51
N TYR A 919 9.02 -37.74 -2.51
CA TYR A 919 8.45 -37.04 -3.66
C TYR A 919 7.23 -37.84 -4.15
N THR A 920 6.32 -37.24 -4.91
CA THR A 920 5.11 -37.91 -5.40
C THR A 920 4.85 -37.54 -6.84
N PHE A 921 4.75 -38.54 -7.73
CA PHE A 921 4.48 -38.30 -9.14
C PHE A 921 3.01 -38.02 -9.44
N ASN A 922 2.77 -37.08 -10.35
CA ASN A 922 1.49 -36.95 -11.04
C ASN A 922 1.27 -38.11 -12.04
N GLU A 923 0.06 -38.25 -12.59
CA GLU A 923 -0.31 -39.38 -13.47
C GLU A 923 0.54 -39.48 -14.75
N LYS A 924 1.13 -38.37 -15.22
CA LYS A 924 2.00 -38.34 -16.41
C LYS A 924 3.44 -38.69 -16.05
N GLN A 925 3.98 -38.13 -14.97
CA GLN A 925 5.27 -38.54 -14.40
C GLN A 925 5.28 -40.04 -14.07
N PHE A 926 4.20 -40.59 -13.48
CA PHE A 926 4.10 -42.01 -13.17
C PHE A 926 4.17 -42.90 -14.44
N LYS A 927 3.47 -42.50 -15.51
CA LYS A 927 3.54 -43.16 -16.83
C LYS A 927 4.88 -42.95 -17.57
N SER A 928 5.65 -41.94 -17.17
CA SER A 928 7.03 -41.73 -17.62
C SER A 928 8.02 -42.58 -16.81
N ALA A 929 7.73 -42.82 -15.53
CA ALA A 929 8.56 -43.58 -14.58
C ALA A 929 8.44 -45.11 -14.72
N ASP A 930 7.30 -45.62 -15.20
CA ASP A 930 7.11 -47.03 -15.62
C ASP A 930 7.93 -47.30 -16.90
N LEU A 931 9.25 -47.45 -16.73
CA LEU A 931 10.20 -47.72 -17.81
C LEU A 931 10.17 -49.17 -18.27
N ASN A 932 9.71 -50.08 -17.41
CA ASN A 932 9.69 -51.51 -17.67
C ASN A 932 8.38 -51.98 -18.35
N GLY A 933 7.28 -51.25 -18.15
CA GLY A 933 5.98 -51.44 -18.79
C GLY A 933 5.04 -52.41 -18.06
N ASP A 934 5.20 -52.59 -16.74
CA ASP A 934 4.35 -53.50 -15.95
C ASP A 934 3.12 -52.82 -15.32
N GLY A 935 3.00 -51.49 -15.44
CA GLY A 935 1.92 -50.69 -14.90
C GLY A 935 2.20 -50.06 -13.53
N ASN A 936 3.40 -50.24 -12.99
CA ASN A 936 3.87 -49.63 -11.75
C ASN A 936 5.10 -48.75 -12.01
N ALA A 937 5.43 -47.87 -11.08
CA ALA A 937 6.70 -47.15 -11.06
C ALA A 937 7.40 -47.46 -9.74
N ASP A 938 8.36 -48.40 -9.74
CA ASP A 938 8.98 -48.88 -8.50
C ASP A 938 10.50 -49.13 -8.57
N VAL A 939 11.03 -49.85 -7.58
CA VAL A 939 12.46 -50.19 -7.47
C VAL A 939 13.00 -50.98 -8.67
N PHE A 940 12.16 -51.69 -9.43
CA PHE A 940 12.53 -52.37 -10.67
C PHE A 940 12.73 -51.38 -11.83
N ASP A 941 11.99 -50.28 -11.88
CA ASP A 941 12.22 -49.20 -12.84
C ASP A 941 13.47 -48.39 -12.52
N VAL A 942 13.85 -48.23 -11.23
CA VAL A 942 15.19 -47.69 -10.88
C VAL A 942 16.32 -48.54 -11.44
N ILE A 943 16.14 -49.86 -11.54
CA ILE A 943 17.11 -50.75 -12.17
C ILE A 943 17.14 -50.52 -13.69
N GLU A 944 16.02 -50.17 -14.31
CA GLU A 944 15.94 -49.84 -15.74
C GLU A 944 16.49 -48.43 -16.06
N PHE A 945 16.18 -47.41 -15.25
CA PHE A 945 16.82 -46.09 -15.28
C PHE A 945 18.34 -46.23 -15.24
N ARG A 946 18.86 -46.97 -14.26
CA ARG A 946 20.31 -47.20 -14.10
C ARG A 946 20.91 -48.00 -15.24
N LYS A 947 20.17 -48.89 -15.91
CA LYS A 947 20.66 -49.57 -17.13
C LYS A 947 20.81 -48.60 -18.29
N ARG A 948 19.81 -47.73 -18.51
CA ARG A 948 19.80 -46.78 -19.64
C ARG A 948 20.84 -45.66 -19.44
N ILE A 949 20.92 -45.07 -18.25
CA ILE A 949 21.94 -44.05 -17.87
C ILE A 949 23.38 -44.60 -17.88
N LEU A 950 23.59 -45.93 -17.91
CA LEU A 950 24.91 -46.57 -18.00
C LEU A 950 25.18 -47.25 -19.36
N ALA A 951 24.34 -46.99 -20.37
CA ALA A 951 24.49 -47.53 -21.72
C ALA A 951 24.96 -46.50 -22.76
N ASP A 952 24.77 -45.21 -22.47
CA ASP A 952 25.39 -44.06 -23.15
C ASP A 952 26.73 -43.67 -22.48
#